data_AF-A0A0S9P4V4-F1
#
_entry.id   AF-A0A0S9P4V4-F1
#
_cell.length_a   1.000
_cell.length_b   1.000
_cell.length_c   1.000
_cell.angle_alpha   90.00
_cell.angle_beta   90.00
_cell.angle_gamma   90.00
#
_symmetry.space_group_name_H-M   'P 1'
#
loop_
_entity.id
_entity.type
_entity.pdbx_description
1 polymer ?
#
loop_
_entity_poly.entity_id
_entity_poly.type
_entity_poly.pdbx_seq_one_letter_code
_entity_poly.pdbx_strand_id
1 'polypeptide(L)'
;MATARLDLGDLKLWPHQAEAVRACVTYFGSGSGRSALVHYPTGTGKTGIMAVVAGLRRNAGHTLILCPSTALVEQIMAAVGGGFWTTIGAPSEWVPNRVVQLLPSSLTQCLAELETMPSDHHCVIVGTVQALQQTHAAAVQGAAGRTAVFGPPSAARDMDRLRRAVGTIIFDEGHREPAPSWAEAVRSLCKPTVLFSATPFRGDMKLFDVDPHHVSFLGFRQAVDCKLIRDVAIVEAPLARDPHAFAREILSWRDDLVRSGNVGANDKTIVRAADAGGVQALYDAFAAALGPRGERVLAVHDTFKSEVGPHGERHDHVPRALGARQETVLIHQDMLLEGIDDPSCTMLAAYDPFTNERKLVQQVGRVIRHPRPIGSEAKPARVFARTGDGLSAMWRRFGIFDDLCAEGNGPPSLRTGKEILRRLAATMPSIDYVDGRFRTRLDPNSIPDGDIRIPKSAVIHELDPTFDLDTFEAAVTAELGSEDRFQIQVFTVAGRACRCHVSLRLQQSRFLVDTLFQQGSLEITAYARHGERLFFYDSAGLWMDGAADLGTRAAPAILRSLLPESAGDAITGIGTRNTDLGRLAIRGRTLTAASLNRAGIHMGEHLHVVAHASGRVAGNHRAIGFARSRIREGNGAVVDLGGFQAWTARMNGELLAGSRAAAMFDRYAMPVDVPAATEPVNILVDLDDAVDAYVDDDGKVARFDLDAACVDVVPDPTAADFPYRFELGVNGRPVPVWIGWHPRRGKYWLRSPALSALKRRDAPNVSLTKRLNQRQSIRVITRNSAALYAYGKFYGVGLDLSVANGPASVIAGLIEGVSGLAGIYSEKGDLTAPASTWPASSLFGFMDAALKPASTATVLGLPFPMLLCDDLDDEVADFVAVDDRGPELRAVLMAAKWKAGKPGAGASTLYDVCGQVVKNLAYLKVDAIDLPGTAVKWGRPWRLKGGEVHRSRTGQAAADIAKAFKSVRGNPSARRTFWMVLGGGVLSRDAVLRGFARKPIEPHVLQLYHLLLSTYASCQSVGVELRILCAE
;
A
#
# COMPACT_ATOMS: atom_id res chain seq x y z
N MET A 1 5.09 -40.67 45.44
CA MET A 1 4.00 -41.55 45.00
C MET A 1 4.16 -41.77 43.50
N ALA A 2 4.16 -43.02 43.04
CA ALA A 2 4.23 -43.32 41.61
C ALA A 2 2.96 -42.82 40.93
N THR A 3 3.09 -41.87 40.00
CA THR A 3 1.98 -41.41 39.17
C THR A 3 1.47 -42.60 38.34
N ALA A 4 0.19 -42.95 38.50
CA ALA A 4 -0.44 -44.01 37.73
C ALA A 4 -0.20 -43.76 36.22
N ARG A 5 0.40 -44.74 35.55
CA ARG A 5 0.67 -44.66 34.11
C ARG A 5 -0.64 -44.92 33.39
N LEU A 6 -1.25 -43.86 32.84
CA LEU A 6 -2.47 -43.97 32.05
C LEU A 6 -2.23 -44.90 30.84
N ASP A 7 -3.02 -45.96 30.71
CA ASP A 7 -2.98 -46.89 29.57
C ASP A 7 -4.15 -46.61 28.62
N LEU A 8 -3.83 -46.40 27.35
CA LEU A 8 -4.84 -46.21 26.30
C LEU A 8 -5.74 -47.43 26.11
N GLY A 9 -5.26 -48.63 26.49
CA GLY A 9 -6.04 -49.87 26.45
C GLY A 9 -7.25 -49.87 27.39
N ASP A 10 -7.27 -49.00 28.39
CA ASP A 10 -8.37 -48.88 29.35
C ASP A 10 -9.57 -48.12 28.78
N LEU A 11 -9.42 -47.47 27.63
CA LEU A 11 -10.43 -46.60 27.04
C LEU A 11 -11.15 -47.26 25.87
N LYS A 12 -12.49 -47.15 25.83
CA LYS A 12 -13.34 -47.57 24.71
C LYS A 12 -13.37 -46.51 23.60
N LEU A 13 -12.20 -46.17 23.07
CA LEU A 13 -12.05 -45.25 21.94
C LEU A 13 -12.38 -45.93 20.61
N TRP A 14 -12.85 -45.15 19.63
CA TRP A 14 -12.94 -45.66 18.27
C TRP A 14 -11.55 -45.92 17.69
N PRO A 15 -11.39 -46.88 16.77
CA PRO A 15 -10.08 -47.25 16.22
C PRO A 15 -9.26 -46.07 15.68
N HIS A 16 -9.90 -45.17 14.90
CA HIS A 16 -9.26 -43.96 14.36
C HIS A 16 -8.89 -42.95 15.45
N GLN A 17 -9.70 -42.83 16.51
CA GLN A 17 -9.35 -41.97 17.65
C GLN A 17 -8.11 -42.49 18.38
N ALA A 18 -8.03 -43.80 18.61
CA ALA A 18 -6.86 -44.42 19.24
C ALA A 18 -5.60 -44.26 18.37
N GLU A 19 -5.74 -44.34 17.04
CA GLU A 19 -4.66 -44.08 16.09
C GLU A 19 -4.17 -42.63 16.14
N ALA A 20 -5.08 -41.65 16.10
CA ALA A 20 -4.73 -40.24 16.24
C ALA A 20 -4.00 -39.95 17.55
N VAL A 21 -4.45 -40.55 18.66
CA VAL A 21 -3.78 -40.39 19.96
C VAL A 21 -2.37 -40.99 19.93
N ARG A 22 -2.17 -42.18 19.34
CA ARG A 22 -0.83 -42.77 19.16
C ARG A 22 0.09 -41.90 18.31
N ALA A 23 -0.43 -41.30 17.24
CA ALA A 23 0.32 -40.35 16.42
C ALA A 23 0.77 -39.12 17.23
N CYS A 24 -0.13 -38.54 18.05
CA CYS A 24 0.22 -37.46 18.97
C CYS A 24 1.29 -37.87 20.01
N VAL A 25 1.19 -39.07 20.59
CA VAL A 25 2.19 -39.59 21.54
C VAL A 25 3.56 -39.73 20.87
N THR A 26 3.60 -40.24 19.64
CA THR A 26 4.83 -40.37 18.84
C THR A 26 5.46 -39.00 18.58
N TYR A 27 4.65 -38.00 18.25
CA TYR A 27 5.09 -36.61 18.11
C TYR A 27 5.70 -36.04 19.39
N PHE A 28 5.04 -36.23 20.54
CA PHE A 28 5.57 -35.72 21.79
C PHE A 28 6.91 -36.38 22.19
N GLY A 29 7.14 -37.63 21.76
CA GLY A 29 8.40 -38.34 21.96
C GLY A 29 9.52 -37.97 20.98
N SER A 30 9.21 -37.36 19.84
CA SER A 30 10.21 -37.01 18.82
C SER A 30 11.01 -35.74 19.14
N GLY A 31 10.47 -34.88 19.99
CA GLY A 31 11.07 -33.57 20.31
C GLY A 31 11.03 -32.58 19.14
N SER A 32 10.19 -32.81 18.12
CA SER A 32 10.06 -31.91 16.98
C SER A 32 9.68 -30.49 17.42
N GLY A 33 10.43 -29.50 16.93
CA GLY A 33 10.15 -28.07 17.17
C GLY A 33 8.98 -27.53 16.35
N ARG A 34 8.40 -28.35 15.47
CA ARG A 34 7.24 -28.06 14.62
C ARG A 34 5.96 -28.62 15.28
N SER A 35 4.80 -28.34 14.72
CA SER A 35 3.51 -28.85 15.21
C SER A 35 3.16 -30.23 14.63
N ALA A 36 2.30 -30.99 15.31
CA ALA A 36 1.61 -32.14 14.71
C ALA A 36 0.23 -31.75 14.16
N LEU A 37 -0.30 -32.53 13.22
CA LEU A 37 -1.62 -32.31 12.62
C LEU A 37 -2.52 -33.54 12.74
N VAL A 38 -3.74 -33.34 13.24
CA VAL A 38 -4.84 -34.29 13.19
C VAL A 38 -5.90 -33.74 12.22
N HIS A 39 -5.90 -34.24 10.99
CA HIS A 39 -6.83 -33.81 9.93
C HIS A 39 -7.98 -34.80 9.79
N TYR A 40 -9.08 -34.50 10.49
CA TYR A 40 -10.23 -35.39 10.63
C TYR A 40 -11.51 -34.62 10.27
N PRO A 41 -12.46 -35.21 9.52
CA PRO A 41 -13.75 -34.58 9.18
C PRO A 41 -14.54 -34.16 10.41
N THR A 42 -15.46 -33.22 10.26
CA THR A 42 -16.39 -32.83 11.32
C THR A 42 -17.28 -34.01 11.69
N GLY A 43 -17.56 -34.22 12.98
CA GLY A 43 -18.39 -35.34 13.46
C GLY A 43 -17.64 -36.65 13.77
N THR A 44 -16.34 -36.74 13.50
CA THR A 44 -15.53 -37.96 13.76
C THR A 44 -14.96 -38.06 15.19
N GLY A 45 -15.31 -37.12 16.08
CA GLY A 45 -14.93 -37.15 17.49
C GLY A 45 -13.59 -36.48 17.84
N LYS A 46 -13.17 -35.45 17.09
CA LYS A 46 -11.94 -34.66 17.34
C LYS A 46 -11.80 -34.17 18.79
N THR A 47 -12.87 -33.63 19.37
CA THR A 47 -12.86 -33.10 20.75
C THR A 47 -12.53 -34.19 21.78
N GLY A 48 -12.96 -35.44 21.54
CA GLY A 48 -12.59 -36.57 22.39
C GLY A 48 -11.10 -36.91 22.32
N ILE A 49 -10.51 -36.83 21.13
CA ILE A 49 -9.06 -37.00 20.94
C ILE A 49 -8.30 -35.91 21.73
N MET A 50 -8.76 -34.65 21.66
CA MET A 50 -8.15 -33.54 22.43
C MET A 50 -8.19 -33.81 23.94
N ALA A 51 -9.31 -34.30 24.46
CA ALA A 51 -9.47 -34.62 25.87
C ALA A 51 -8.48 -35.72 26.32
N VAL A 52 -8.41 -36.82 25.57
CA VAL A 52 -7.48 -37.94 25.85
C VAL A 52 -6.02 -37.49 25.76
N VAL A 53 -5.66 -36.71 24.73
CA VAL A 53 -4.32 -36.15 24.58
C VAL A 53 -3.97 -35.22 25.75
N ALA A 54 -4.92 -34.40 26.21
CA ALA A 54 -4.73 -33.55 27.38
C ALA A 54 -4.46 -34.37 28.65
N GLY A 55 -5.20 -35.45 28.86
CA GLY A 55 -5.01 -36.37 30.00
C GLY A 55 -3.65 -37.06 29.98
N LEU A 56 -3.21 -37.58 28.83
CA LEU A 56 -1.87 -38.19 28.67
C LEU A 56 -0.72 -37.21 28.97
N ARG A 57 -0.96 -35.91 28.78
CA ARG A 57 0.04 -34.86 28.99
C ARG A 57 0.02 -34.26 30.38
N ARG A 58 -0.74 -34.84 31.34
CA ARG A 58 -0.85 -34.33 32.72
C ARG A 58 0.48 -34.14 33.44
N ASN A 59 1.46 -35.01 33.17
CA ASN A 59 2.79 -34.95 33.78
C ASN A 59 3.73 -33.93 33.10
N ALA A 60 3.33 -33.35 31.96
CA ALA A 60 4.12 -32.34 31.24
C ALA A 60 3.74 -30.90 31.63
N GLY A 61 2.72 -30.72 32.48
CA GLY A 61 2.13 -29.44 32.85
C GLY A 61 0.65 -29.36 32.47
N HIS A 62 0.03 -28.18 32.65
CA HIS A 62 -1.37 -27.96 32.25
C HIS A 62 -1.50 -27.91 30.71
N THR A 63 -2.71 -28.18 30.22
CA THR A 63 -2.98 -28.17 28.76
C THR A 63 -3.74 -26.91 28.39
N LEU A 64 -3.28 -26.21 27.36
CA LEU A 64 -3.98 -25.05 26.79
C LEU A 64 -4.65 -25.45 25.47
N ILE A 65 -5.98 -25.39 25.43
CA ILE A 65 -6.78 -25.58 24.22
C ILE A 65 -7.22 -24.21 23.68
N LEU A 66 -6.88 -23.92 22.43
CA LEU A 66 -7.24 -22.67 21.75
C LEU A 66 -8.23 -22.95 20.62
N CYS A 67 -9.26 -22.10 20.48
CA CYS A 67 -10.24 -22.19 19.40
C CYS A 67 -10.67 -20.78 18.92
N PRO A 68 -11.35 -20.65 17.78
CA PRO A 68 -11.61 -19.33 17.18
C PRO A 68 -12.76 -18.55 17.80
N SER A 69 -13.72 -19.20 18.47
CA SER A 69 -14.95 -18.55 18.96
C SER A 69 -15.32 -18.99 20.38
N THR A 70 -16.00 -18.11 21.10
CA THR A 70 -16.50 -18.38 22.46
C THR A 70 -17.49 -19.56 22.50
N ALA A 71 -18.28 -19.75 21.44
CA ALA A 71 -19.20 -20.89 21.34
C ALA A 71 -18.46 -22.23 21.35
N LEU A 72 -17.32 -22.32 20.65
CA LEU A 72 -16.45 -23.51 20.68
C LEU A 72 -15.76 -23.68 22.03
N VAL A 73 -15.38 -22.60 22.72
CA VAL A 73 -14.84 -22.67 24.09
C VAL A 73 -15.82 -23.39 25.01
N GLU A 74 -17.09 -22.96 25.03
CA GLU A 74 -18.13 -23.58 25.86
C GLU A 74 -18.31 -25.07 25.52
N GLN A 75 -18.35 -25.41 24.21
CA GLN A 75 -18.50 -26.79 23.75
C GLN A 75 -17.32 -27.68 24.17
N ILE A 76 -16.08 -27.21 24.01
CA ILE A 76 -14.87 -27.95 24.40
C ILE A 76 -14.83 -28.13 25.92
N MET A 77 -15.16 -27.08 26.69
CA MET A 77 -15.20 -27.18 28.15
C MET A 77 -16.22 -28.21 28.63
N ALA A 78 -17.42 -28.22 28.03
CA ALA A 78 -18.46 -29.20 28.35
C ALA A 78 -18.04 -30.62 27.97
N ALA A 79 -17.36 -30.81 26.84
CA ALA A 79 -16.88 -32.12 26.41
C ALA A 79 -15.72 -32.65 27.27
N VAL A 80 -14.74 -31.79 27.57
CA VAL A 80 -13.52 -32.15 28.34
C VAL A 80 -13.82 -32.30 29.83
N GLY A 81 -14.76 -31.54 30.39
CA GLY A 81 -15.16 -31.61 31.80
C GLY A 81 -16.39 -32.46 32.10
N GLY A 82 -17.08 -32.97 31.07
CA GLY A 82 -18.40 -33.60 31.19
C GLY A 82 -18.43 -35.11 31.00
N GLY A 83 -19.60 -35.63 30.61
CA GLY A 83 -19.90 -37.08 30.54
C GLY A 83 -19.16 -37.90 29.48
N PHE A 84 -18.29 -37.28 28.67
CA PHE A 84 -17.47 -37.97 27.67
C PHE A 84 -16.63 -39.10 28.28
N TRP A 85 -16.04 -38.86 29.45
CA TRP A 85 -15.21 -39.84 30.17
C TRP A 85 -16.01 -41.09 30.55
N THR A 86 -17.27 -40.93 30.97
CA THR A 86 -18.17 -42.04 31.25
C THR A 86 -18.49 -42.84 29.99
N THR A 87 -18.69 -42.17 28.85
CA THR A 87 -18.99 -42.82 27.56
C THR A 87 -17.88 -43.75 27.10
N ILE A 88 -16.61 -43.35 27.30
CA ILE A 88 -15.45 -44.16 26.91
C ILE A 88 -14.98 -45.12 28.02
N GLY A 89 -15.69 -45.17 29.16
CA GLY A 89 -15.33 -46.02 30.29
C GLY A 89 -14.02 -45.64 30.96
N ALA A 90 -13.63 -44.35 30.90
CA ALA A 90 -12.36 -43.89 31.44
C ALA A 90 -12.33 -43.96 32.98
N PRO A 91 -11.24 -44.48 33.59
CA PRO A 91 -10.96 -44.31 35.01
C PRO A 91 -10.91 -42.83 35.42
N SER A 92 -11.15 -42.54 36.71
CA SER A 92 -11.23 -41.15 37.21
C SER A 92 -9.90 -40.38 37.05
N GLU A 93 -8.76 -41.07 37.01
CA GLU A 93 -7.45 -40.47 36.76
C GLU A 93 -7.25 -39.86 35.35
N TRP A 94 -8.13 -40.16 34.39
CA TRP A 94 -8.15 -39.51 33.08
C TRP A 94 -8.86 -38.17 33.08
N VAL A 95 -9.79 -37.97 34.02
CA VAL A 95 -10.61 -36.77 34.11
C VAL A 95 -9.75 -35.62 34.66
N PRO A 96 -9.67 -34.47 33.98
CA PRO A 96 -8.91 -33.35 34.50
C PRO A 96 -9.53 -32.85 35.81
N ASN A 97 -8.69 -32.51 36.78
CA ASN A 97 -9.16 -32.01 38.08
C ASN A 97 -9.92 -30.68 37.94
N ARG A 98 -9.60 -29.90 36.90
CA ARG A 98 -10.26 -28.63 36.63
C ARG A 98 -10.24 -28.27 35.16
N VAL A 99 -11.34 -27.70 34.67
CA VAL A 99 -11.43 -27.10 33.34
C VAL A 99 -11.79 -25.63 33.51
N VAL A 100 -10.97 -24.72 32.98
CA VAL A 100 -11.11 -23.27 33.16
C VAL A 100 -11.09 -22.54 31.83
N GLN A 101 -11.81 -21.42 31.76
CA GLN A 101 -11.80 -20.55 30.59
C GLN A 101 -10.67 -19.52 30.68
N LEU A 102 -9.92 -19.33 29.60
CA LEU A 102 -8.95 -18.26 29.45
C LEU A 102 -9.68 -16.96 29.08
N LEU A 103 -9.75 -16.02 30.03
CA LEU A 103 -10.22 -14.65 29.78
C LEU A 103 -9.10 -13.67 30.14
N PRO A 104 -8.80 -12.65 29.29
CA PRO A 104 -7.76 -11.67 29.59
C PRO A 104 -7.99 -10.93 30.91
N SER A 105 -9.26 -10.71 31.28
CA SER A 105 -9.67 -9.98 32.49
C SER A 105 -9.46 -10.77 33.79
N SER A 106 -9.46 -12.11 33.75
CA SER A 106 -9.32 -12.98 34.94
C SER A 106 -8.06 -13.83 34.93
N LEU A 107 -7.18 -13.66 33.94
CA LEU A 107 -5.98 -14.48 33.76
C LEU A 107 -5.08 -14.49 35.00
N THR A 108 -4.81 -13.34 35.60
CA THR A 108 -3.93 -13.22 36.77
C THR A 108 -4.41 -14.06 37.95
N GLN A 109 -5.73 -14.03 38.20
CA GLN A 109 -6.38 -14.81 39.25
C GLN A 109 -6.37 -16.30 38.90
N CYS A 110 -6.75 -16.65 37.66
CA CYS A 110 -6.73 -18.04 37.20
C CYS A 110 -5.35 -18.67 37.35
N LEU A 111 -4.28 -17.96 36.96
CA LEU A 111 -2.89 -18.42 37.14
C LEU A 111 -2.49 -18.55 38.61
N ALA A 112 -2.99 -17.67 39.50
CA ALA A 112 -2.71 -17.78 40.93
C ALA A 112 -3.35 -19.02 41.53
N GLU A 113 -4.57 -19.35 41.10
CA GLU A 113 -5.26 -20.58 41.49
C GLU A 113 -4.58 -21.84 40.93
N LEU A 114 -4.00 -21.78 39.72
CA LEU A 114 -3.24 -22.89 39.14
C LEU A 114 -1.93 -23.15 39.89
N GLU A 115 -1.22 -22.08 40.29
CA GLU A 115 0.03 -22.18 41.04
C GLU A 115 -0.15 -22.76 42.46
N THR A 116 -1.34 -22.69 43.03
CA THR A 116 -1.68 -23.29 44.34
C THR A 116 -2.26 -24.70 44.23
N MET A 117 -2.50 -25.22 43.01
CA MET A 117 -2.95 -26.61 42.85
C MET A 117 -1.83 -27.61 43.23
N PRO A 118 -2.19 -28.76 43.81
CA PRO A 118 -1.22 -29.82 44.06
C PRO A 118 -0.52 -30.27 42.78
N SER A 119 0.77 -30.64 42.84
CA SER A 119 1.59 -30.95 41.66
C SER A 119 1.13 -32.18 40.86
N ASP A 120 0.28 -33.03 41.44
CA ASP A 120 -0.33 -34.19 40.80
C ASP A 120 -1.67 -33.86 40.11
N HIS A 121 -2.21 -32.65 40.30
CA HIS A 121 -3.45 -32.19 39.69
C HIS A 121 -3.20 -31.59 38.30
N HIS A 122 -4.13 -31.87 37.38
CA HIS A 122 -4.09 -31.37 36.02
C HIS A 122 -5.26 -30.43 35.75
N CYS A 123 -4.96 -29.31 35.08
CA CYS A 123 -5.95 -28.38 34.60
C CYS A 123 -5.90 -28.30 33.07
N VAL A 124 -7.08 -28.24 32.46
CA VAL A 124 -7.27 -27.88 31.06
C VAL A 124 -7.80 -26.45 30.97
N ILE A 125 -7.02 -25.59 30.33
CA ILE A 125 -7.35 -24.19 30.08
C ILE A 125 -7.89 -24.08 28.66
N VAL A 126 -9.09 -23.51 28.47
CA VAL A 126 -9.73 -23.38 27.15
C VAL A 126 -9.95 -21.90 26.83
N GLY A 127 -9.44 -21.43 25.70
CA GLY A 127 -9.43 -20.00 25.36
C GLY A 127 -9.68 -19.71 23.90
N THR A 128 -10.08 -18.47 23.61
CA THR A 128 -10.08 -18.00 22.23
C THR A 128 -8.69 -17.56 21.79
N VAL A 129 -8.42 -17.65 20.49
CA VAL A 129 -7.17 -17.12 19.92
C VAL A 129 -6.97 -15.63 20.23
N GLN A 130 -8.05 -14.86 20.15
CA GLN A 130 -8.04 -13.42 20.43
C GLN A 130 -7.66 -13.12 21.88
N ALA A 131 -8.11 -13.92 22.85
CA ALA A 131 -7.76 -13.74 24.25
C ALA A 131 -6.25 -13.89 24.50
N LEU A 132 -5.62 -14.91 23.89
CA LEU A 132 -4.17 -15.09 23.99
C LEU A 132 -3.41 -13.95 23.31
N GLN A 133 -3.83 -13.53 22.12
CA GLN A 133 -3.21 -12.42 21.38
C GLN A 133 -3.26 -11.09 22.15
N GLN A 134 -4.41 -10.76 22.75
CA GLN A 134 -4.56 -9.55 23.55
C GLN A 134 -3.61 -9.57 24.75
N THR A 135 -3.50 -10.71 25.43
CA THR A 135 -2.61 -10.88 26.57
C THR A 135 -1.14 -10.75 26.15
N HIS A 136 -0.74 -11.39 25.06
CA HIS A 136 0.62 -11.31 24.52
C HIS A 136 0.98 -9.89 24.07
N ALA A 137 0.08 -9.20 23.36
CA ALA A 137 0.31 -7.83 22.92
C ALA A 137 0.50 -6.88 24.11
N ALA A 138 -0.29 -7.03 25.18
CA ALA A 138 -0.14 -6.27 26.42
C ALA A 138 1.22 -6.55 27.10
N ALA A 139 1.66 -7.81 27.11
CA ALA A 139 2.95 -8.22 27.67
C ALA A 139 4.15 -7.60 26.93
N VAL A 140 4.16 -7.66 25.60
CA VAL A 140 5.23 -7.07 24.76
C VAL A 140 5.30 -5.55 24.94
N GLN A 141 4.15 -4.89 25.10
CA GLN A 141 4.13 -3.44 25.36
C GLN A 141 4.70 -3.09 26.75
N GLY A 142 4.36 -3.85 27.79
CA GLY A 142 4.85 -3.62 29.15
C GLY A 142 6.35 -3.89 29.33
N ALA A 143 6.89 -4.94 28.71
CA ALA A 143 8.31 -5.29 28.77
C ALA A 143 9.23 -4.23 28.11
N ALA A 144 8.71 -3.47 27.15
CA ALA A 144 9.43 -2.39 26.47
C ALA A 144 9.37 -1.03 27.22
N GLY A 145 8.96 -1.00 28.50
CA GLY A 145 8.86 0.23 29.30
C GLY A 145 7.77 1.20 28.82
N ARG A 146 6.76 0.72 28.08
CA ARG A 146 5.65 1.51 27.54
C ARG A 146 4.44 1.36 28.46
N THR A 147 3.67 2.43 28.69
CA THR A 147 2.35 2.34 29.32
C THR A 147 1.47 1.46 28.43
N ALA A 148 1.02 0.30 28.93
CA ALA A 148 0.15 -0.59 28.16
C ALA A 148 -1.13 0.15 27.77
N VAL A 149 -1.38 0.31 26.46
CA VAL A 149 -2.59 0.99 25.95
C VAL A 149 -3.82 0.09 26.11
N PHE A 150 -3.60 -1.23 26.14
CA PHE A 150 -4.61 -2.24 26.40
C PHE A 150 -4.00 -3.38 27.23
N GLY A 151 -4.57 -3.65 28.41
CA GLY A 151 -4.22 -4.80 29.26
C GLY A 151 -3.71 -4.42 30.66
N PRO A 152 -3.83 -5.32 31.65
CA PRO A 152 -3.38 -5.05 33.01
C PRO A 152 -1.85 -4.91 33.07
N PRO A 153 -1.30 -4.09 33.99
CA PRO A 153 0.15 -3.95 34.19
C PRO A 153 0.89 -5.28 34.45
N SER A 154 0.17 -6.32 34.86
CA SER A 154 0.67 -7.66 35.11
C SER A 154 0.88 -8.52 33.86
N ALA A 155 0.49 -8.06 32.67
CA ALA A 155 0.44 -8.89 31.46
C ALA A 155 1.76 -9.60 31.11
N ALA A 156 2.91 -8.92 31.24
CA ALA A 156 4.21 -9.53 31.00
C ALA A 156 4.50 -10.67 31.98
N ARG A 157 4.22 -10.44 33.28
CA ARG A 157 4.35 -11.45 34.33
C ARG A 157 3.36 -12.60 34.12
N ASP A 158 2.15 -12.32 33.69
CA ASP A 158 1.10 -13.33 33.47
C ASP A 158 1.40 -14.21 32.25
N MET A 159 1.95 -13.66 31.17
CA MET A 159 2.43 -14.46 30.03
C MET A 159 3.57 -15.41 30.44
N ASP A 160 4.52 -14.94 31.25
CA ASP A 160 5.60 -15.78 31.78
C ASP A 160 5.08 -16.88 32.72
N ARG A 161 4.08 -16.56 33.56
CA ARG A 161 3.41 -17.54 34.43
C ARG A 161 2.67 -18.59 33.59
N LEU A 162 1.93 -18.16 32.57
CA LEU A 162 1.25 -19.07 31.62
C LEU A 162 2.26 -19.99 30.91
N ARG A 163 3.38 -19.44 30.45
CA ARG A 163 4.48 -20.21 29.83
C ARG A 163 5.06 -21.27 30.76
N ARG A 164 5.18 -20.98 32.07
CA ARG A 164 5.65 -21.97 33.05
C ARG A 164 4.59 -23.03 33.38
N ALA A 165 3.32 -22.64 33.48
CA ALA A 165 2.22 -23.51 33.86
C ALA A 165 1.80 -24.50 32.76
N VAL A 166 1.86 -24.09 31.49
CA VAL A 166 1.41 -24.90 30.35
C VAL A 166 2.52 -25.83 29.86
N GLY A 167 2.17 -27.10 29.64
CA GLY A 167 3.05 -28.14 29.10
C GLY A 167 2.79 -28.49 27.63
N THR A 168 1.56 -28.28 27.17
CA THR A 168 1.10 -28.68 25.83
C THR A 168 0.04 -27.71 25.31
N ILE A 169 0.08 -27.42 24.01
CA ILE A 169 -0.91 -26.60 23.32
C ILE A 169 -1.68 -27.48 22.34
N ILE A 170 -3.01 -27.39 22.39
CA ILE A 170 -3.93 -28.00 21.44
C ILE A 170 -4.68 -26.87 20.76
N PHE A 171 -4.82 -26.95 19.45
CA PHE A 171 -5.53 -25.94 18.68
C PHE A 171 -6.64 -26.57 17.86
N ASP A 172 -7.88 -26.11 18.08
CA ASP A 172 -9.03 -26.50 17.28
C ASP A 172 -9.28 -25.52 16.13
N GLU A 173 -9.80 -26.03 15.02
CA GLU A 173 -9.96 -25.29 13.76
C GLU A 173 -8.67 -24.58 13.32
N GLY A 174 -7.55 -25.33 13.35
CA GLY A 174 -6.20 -24.91 12.92
C GLY A 174 -6.20 -23.95 11.74
N HIS A 175 -7.05 -24.26 10.77
CA HIS A 175 -7.17 -23.57 9.50
C HIS A 175 -7.51 -22.07 9.59
N ARG A 176 -8.04 -21.59 10.72
CA ARG A 176 -8.42 -20.19 10.98
C ARG A 176 -7.28 -19.27 11.39
N GLU A 177 -6.02 -19.69 11.22
CA GLU A 177 -4.84 -18.91 11.59
C GLU A 177 -4.99 -17.39 11.36
N PRO A 178 -5.13 -16.59 12.43
CA PRO A 178 -5.15 -15.14 12.32
C PRO A 178 -3.72 -14.60 12.13
N ALA A 179 -3.64 -13.30 11.84
CA ALA A 179 -2.44 -12.48 11.57
C ALA A 179 -1.12 -12.92 12.27
N PRO A 180 0.07 -12.58 11.72
CA PRO A 180 1.39 -12.93 12.28
C PRO A 180 1.57 -12.82 13.80
N SER A 181 0.83 -11.90 14.45
CA SER A 181 0.76 -11.74 15.91
C SER A 181 0.26 -12.97 16.67
N TRP A 182 -0.54 -13.85 16.05
CA TRP A 182 -0.92 -15.15 16.63
C TRP A 182 0.26 -16.11 16.70
N ALA A 183 0.95 -16.29 15.56
CA ALA A 183 2.07 -17.21 15.47
C ALA A 183 3.14 -16.81 16.48
N GLU A 184 3.36 -15.51 16.65
CA GLU A 184 4.23 -14.94 17.68
C GLU A 184 3.75 -15.30 19.10
N ALA A 185 2.46 -15.12 19.42
CA ALA A 185 1.90 -15.39 20.74
C ALA A 185 1.93 -16.88 21.14
N VAL A 186 1.71 -17.80 20.19
CA VAL A 186 1.80 -19.25 20.46
C VAL A 186 3.26 -19.70 20.52
N ARG A 187 4.11 -19.23 19.59
CA ARG A 187 5.54 -19.59 19.56
C ARG A 187 6.29 -19.08 20.79
N SER A 188 5.91 -17.93 21.35
CA SER A 188 6.53 -17.39 22.57
C SER A 188 6.33 -18.27 23.81
N LEU A 189 5.29 -19.13 23.82
CA LEU A 189 5.11 -20.13 24.87
C LEU A 189 6.14 -21.27 24.76
N CYS A 190 6.68 -21.53 23.56
CA CYS A 190 7.67 -22.57 23.27
C CYS A 190 7.22 -23.97 23.76
N LYS A 191 6.00 -24.38 23.45
CA LYS A 191 5.43 -25.68 23.87
C LYS A 191 5.07 -26.57 22.69
N PRO A 192 5.14 -27.91 22.85
CA PRO A 192 4.63 -28.85 21.85
C PRO A 192 3.18 -28.53 21.49
N THR A 193 2.89 -28.49 20.19
CA THR A 193 1.60 -28.00 19.67
C THR A 193 0.97 -29.03 18.73
N VAL A 194 -0.29 -29.39 18.99
CA VAL A 194 -1.08 -30.27 18.13
C VAL A 194 -2.25 -29.49 17.53
N LEU A 195 -2.37 -29.54 16.20
CA LEU A 195 -3.37 -28.84 15.44
C LEU A 195 -4.47 -29.79 14.99
N PHE A 196 -5.72 -29.43 15.22
CA PHE A 196 -6.90 -30.15 14.77
C PHE A 196 -7.62 -29.33 13.71
N SER A 197 -8.00 -29.96 12.61
CA SER A 197 -8.77 -29.28 11.56
C SER A 197 -9.54 -30.28 10.69
N ALA A 198 -10.72 -29.89 10.22
CA ALA A 198 -11.41 -30.60 9.13
C ALA A 198 -10.92 -30.15 7.73
N THR A 199 -10.30 -28.97 7.64
CA THR A 199 -9.92 -28.30 6.39
C THR A 199 -8.54 -27.65 6.53
N PRO A 200 -7.43 -28.41 6.61
CA PRO A 200 -6.10 -27.85 6.90
C PRO A 200 -5.51 -26.98 5.77
N PHE A 201 -6.26 -26.73 4.70
CA PHE A 201 -5.85 -25.91 3.56
C PHE A 201 -6.21 -24.44 3.80
N ARG A 202 -5.20 -23.54 3.80
CA ARG A 202 -5.37 -22.08 3.84
C ARG A 202 -5.57 -21.47 2.45
N GLY A 203 -6.28 -20.34 2.38
CA GLY A 203 -6.50 -19.58 1.13
C GLY A 203 -5.23 -18.92 0.57
N ASP A 204 -4.17 -18.83 1.37
CA ASP A 204 -2.83 -18.38 0.98
C ASP A 204 -1.85 -19.56 0.78
N MET A 205 -2.37 -20.77 0.55
CA MET A 205 -1.59 -21.97 0.21
C MET A 205 -0.69 -22.55 1.32
N LYS A 206 -0.56 -21.91 2.49
CA LYS A 206 0.20 -22.45 3.63
C LYS A 206 -0.42 -23.74 4.17
N LEU A 207 0.43 -24.73 4.42
CA LEU A 207 0.22 -25.68 5.52
C LEU A 207 0.85 -25.04 6.76
N PHE A 208 0.34 -25.37 7.94
CA PHE A 208 0.99 -25.03 9.21
C PHE A 208 2.47 -25.37 9.18
N ASP A 209 3.22 -24.81 10.13
CA ASP A 209 4.54 -25.35 10.44
C ASP A 209 4.40 -26.73 11.11
N VAL A 210 3.93 -27.71 10.33
CA VAL A 210 3.64 -29.07 10.72
C VAL A 210 4.76 -29.96 10.23
N ASP A 211 5.20 -30.83 11.12
CA ASP A 211 6.13 -31.90 10.77
C ASP A 211 5.41 -32.92 9.86
N PRO A 212 5.85 -33.12 8.61
CA PRO A 212 5.20 -34.06 7.70
C PRO A 212 5.22 -35.51 8.22
N HIS A 213 6.10 -35.85 9.17
CA HIS A 213 6.15 -37.17 9.78
C HIS A 213 5.14 -37.35 10.92
N HIS A 214 4.47 -36.27 11.34
CA HIS A 214 3.52 -36.27 12.47
C HIS A 214 2.16 -35.76 12.04
N VAL A 215 1.64 -36.35 10.95
CA VAL A 215 0.29 -36.13 10.45
C VAL A 215 -0.54 -37.39 10.67
N SER A 216 -1.69 -37.24 11.32
CA SER A 216 -2.74 -38.25 11.34
C SER A 216 -3.89 -37.75 10.48
N PHE A 217 -4.22 -38.51 9.45
CA PHE A 217 -5.24 -38.17 8.45
C PHE A 217 -6.36 -39.20 8.46
N LEU A 218 -7.60 -38.72 8.37
CA LEU A 218 -8.79 -39.53 8.13
C LEU A 218 -9.57 -38.84 7.00
N GLY A 219 -9.75 -39.50 5.86
CA GLY A 219 -10.48 -38.91 4.74
C GLY A 219 -11.97 -38.80 4.99
N PHE A 220 -12.65 -37.88 4.33
CA PHE A 220 -14.12 -37.81 4.27
C PHE A 220 -14.71 -39.13 3.76
N ARG A 221 -14.22 -39.65 2.62
CA ARG A 221 -14.74 -40.89 2.03
C ARG A 221 -14.55 -42.07 2.97
N GLN A 222 -13.35 -42.20 3.53
CA GLN A 222 -13.03 -43.22 4.53
C GLN A 222 -13.94 -43.11 5.77
N ALA A 223 -14.22 -41.89 6.26
CA ALA A 223 -15.10 -41.70 7.41
C ALA A 223 -16.56 -42.07 7.11
N VAL A 224 -17.03 -41.87 5.87
CA VAL A 224 -18.34 -42.36 5.40
C VAL A 224 -18.36 -43.89 5.32
N ASP A 225 -17.34 -44.50 4.71
CA ASP A 225 -17.25 -45.96 4.54
C ASP A 225 -17.16 -46.70 5.88
N CYS A 226 -16.44 -46.13 6.85
CA CYS A 226 -16.37 -46.61 8.23
C CYS A 226 -17.63 -46.27 9.06
N LYS A 227 -18.65 -45.63 8.46
CA LYS A 227 -19.91 -45.25 9.11
C LYS A 227 -19.72 -44.39 10.36
N LEU A 228 -18.72 -43.50 10.31
CA LEU A 228 -18.43 -42.50 11.35
C LEU A 228 -19.26 -41.24 11.13
N ILE A 229 -19.53 -40.92 9.87
CA ILE A 229 -20.36 -39.80 9.40
C ILE A 229 -21.30 -40.30 8.30
N ARG A 230 -22.36 -39.55 8.00
CA ARG A 230 -23.23 -39.86 6.85
C ARG A 230 -22.66 -39.25 5.57
N ASP A 231 -22.98 -39.85 4.43
CA ASP A 231 -22.64 -39.31 3.11
C ASP A 231 -23.44 -38.04 2.77
N VAL A 232 -23.12 -37.38 1.67
CA VAL A 232 -23.83 -36.20 1.17
C VAL A 232 -24.17 -36.33 -0.31
N ALA A 233 -25.41 -36.00 -0.67
CA ALA A 233 -25.84 -35.89 -2.06
C ALA A 233 -26.13 -34.42 -2.40
N ILE A 234 -25.44 -33.93 -3.42
CA ILE A 234 -25.67 -32.59 -3.98
C ILE A 234 -26.74 -32.67 -5.06
N VAL A 235 -27.70 -31.75 -4.98
CA VAL A 235 -28.80 -31.61 -5.91
C VAL A 235 -28.76 -30.20 -6.48
N GLU A 236 -28.35 -30.09 -7.75
CA GLU A 236 -28.44 -28.85 -8.51
C GLU A 236 -29.75 -28.80 -9.29
N ALA A 237 -30.49 -27.71 -9.13
CA ALA A 237 -31.75 -27.49 -9.82
C ALA A 237 -31.98 -26.00 -10.08
N PRO A 238 -32.89 -25.61 -11.00
CA PRO A 238 -33.13 -24.22 -11.36
C PRO A 238 -33.94 -23.49 -10.28
N LEU A 239 -33.36 -23.35 -9.08
CA LEU A 239 -33.97 -22.72 -7.91
C LEU A 239 -34.26 -21.23 -8.16
N ALA A 240 -35.43 -20.78 -7.72
CA ALA A 240 -35.84 -19.39 -7.87
C ALA A 240 -34.84 -18.40 -7.22
N ARG A 241 -34.76 -17.19 -7.78
CA ARG A 241 -34.05 -16.04 -7.19
C ARG A 241 -34.94 -15.19 -6.28
N ASP A 242 -36.25 -15.38 -6.35
CA ASP A 242 -37.19 -14.75 -5.43
C ASP A 242 -37.19 -15.53 -4.10
N PRO A 243 -36.99 -14.89 -2.94
CA PRO A 243 -36.95 -15.56 -1.63
C PRO A 243 -38.20 -16.37 -1.30
N HIS A 244 -39.40 -15.89 -1.67
CA HIS A 244 -40.66 -16.59 -1.40
C HIS A 244 -40.83 -17.84 -2.26
N ALA A 245 -40.51 -17.74 -3.56
CA ALA A 245 -40.50 -18.90 -4.44
C ALA A 245 -39.45 -19.94 -3.99
N PHE A 246 -38.24 -19.48 -3.66
CA PHE A 246 -37.18 -20.34 -3.14
C PHE A 246 -37.61 -21.07 -1.86
N ALA A 247 -38.18 -20.37 -0.88
CA ALA A 247 -38.65 -20.99 0.36
C ALA A 247 -39.71 -22.08 0.10
N ARG A 248 -40.68 -21.82 -0.78
CA ARG A 248 -41.69 -22.83 -1.15
C ARG A 248 -41.09 -24.05 -1.83
N GLU A 249 -40.13 -23.86 -2.74
CA GLU A 249 -39.44 -24.96 -3.43
C GLU A 249 -38.65 -25.84 -2.44
N ILE A 250 -37.85 -25.24 -1.55
CA ILE A 250 -37.07 -25.97 -0.55
C ILE A 250 -37.98 -26.74 0.41
N LEU A 251 -39.08 -26.13 0.86
CA LEU A 251 -40.05 -26.82 1.73
C LEU A 251 -40.75 -27.97 0.99
N SER A 252 -41.12 -27.79 -0.28
CA SER A 252 -41.69 -28.87 -1.10
C SER A 252 -40.74 -30.06 -1.18
N TRP A 253 -39.44 -29.83 -1.42
CA TRP A 253 -38.47 -30.92 -1.46
C TRP A 253 -38.22 -31.55 -0.10
N ARG A 254 -38.27 -30.77 0.99
CA ARG A 254 -38.24 -31.34 2.34
C ARG A 254 -39.43 -32.27 2.56
N ASP A 255 -40.64 -31.85 2.18
CA ASP A 255 -41.86 -32.66 2.34
C ASP A 255 -41.75 -33.98 1.56
N ASP A 256 -41.19 -33.96 0.35
CA ASP A 256 -40.92 -35.17 -0.45
C ASP A 256 -39.91 -36.12 0.22
N LEU A 257 -38.86 -35.55 0.82
CA LEU A 257 -37.85 -36.32 1.53
C LEU A 257 -38.38 -36.91 2.84
N VAL A 258 -39.26 -36.20 3.54
CA VAL A 258 -39.97 -36.71 4.72
C VAL A 258 -40.91 -37.85 4.33
N ARG A 259 -41.70 -37.69 3.26
CA ARG A 259 -42.60 -38.75 2.76
C ARG A 259 -41.87 -40.01 2.31
N SER A 260 -40.70 -39.86 1.69
CA SER A 260 -39.84 -41.00 1.31
C SER A 260 -39.02 -41.57 2.48
N GLY A 261 -39.18 -41.02 3.68
CA GLY A 261 -38.47 -41.41 4.90
C GLY A 261 -36.96 -41.15 4.84
N ASN A 262 -36.50 -40.31 3.91
CA ASN A 262 -35.09 -39.95 3.76
C ASN A 262 -34.63 -38.90 4.77
N VAL A 263 -35.57 -38.10 5.26
CA VAL A 263 -35.40 -37.06 6.28
C VAL A 263 -36.49 -37.25 7.32
N GLY A 264 -36.18 -37.08 8.60
CA GLY A 264 -37.16 -37.12 9.68
C GLY A 264 -38.04 -35.87 9.70
N ALA A 265 -39.29 -35.97 10.19
CA ALA A 265 -40.20 -34.83 10.25
C ALA A 265 -39.64 -33.64 11.06
N ASN A 266 -38.86 -33.94 12.11
CA ASN A 266 -38.23 -32.95 12.98
C ASN A 266 -36.78 -32.63 12.60
N ASP A 267 -36.27 -33.17 11.48
CA ASP A 267 -34.94 -32.83 10.99
C ASP A 267 -34.91 -31.39 10.50
N LYS A 268 -33.75 -30.76 10.66
CA LYS A 268 -33.52 -29.35 10.40
C LYS A 268 -32.86 -29.12 9.05
N THR A 269 -33.31 -28.08 8.38
CA THR A 269 -32.74 -27.54 7.14
C THR A 269 -31.96 -26.28 7.45
N ILE A 270 -30.67 -26.28 7.13
CA ILE A 270 -29.85 -25.06 7.17
C ILE A 270 -29.99 -24.33 5.84
N VAL A 271 -30.21 -23.02 5.87
CA VAL A 271 -30.31 -22.15 4.69
C VAL A 271 -29.24 -21.07 4.78
N ARG A 272 -28.44 -20.93 3.72
CA ARG A 272 -27.34 -19.97 3.67
C ARG A 272 -27.62 -18.85 2.67
N ALA A 273 -27.37 -17.61 3.09
CA ALA A 273 -27.38 -16.41 2.24
C ALA A 273 -26.00 -15.72 2.20
N ALA A 274 -25.79 -14.81 1.26
CA ALA A 274 -24.55 -14.06 1.11
C ALA A 274 -24.39 -12.90 2.11
N ASP A 275 -25.49 -12.26 2.51
CA ASP A 275 -25.46 -11.08 3.37
C ASP A 275 -26.66 -11.00 4.34
N ALA A 276 -26.59 -10.06 5.29
CA ALA A 276 -27.65 -9.78 6.27
C ALA A 276 -29.02 -9.50 5.62
N GLY A 277 -29.05 -8.84 4.46
CA GLY A 277 -30.28 -8.52 3.73
C GLY A 277 -30.93 -9.79 3.16
N GLY A 278 -30.12 -10.70 2.60
CA GLY A 278 -30.55 -12.02 2.16
C GLY A 278 -31.07 -12.88 3.32
N VAL A 279 -30.40 -12.88 4.47
CA VAL A 279 -30.88 -13.59 5.68
C VAL A 279 -32.26 -13.06 6.10
N GLN A 280 -32.44 -11.74 6.13
CA GLN A 280 -33.73 -11.13 6.49
C GLN A 280 -34.84 -11.50 5.49
N ALA A 281 -34.57 -11.37 4.19
CA ALA A 281 -35.56 -11.69 3.15
C ALA A 281 -35.97 -13.17 3.17
N LEU A 282 -35.02 -14.08 3.42
CA LEU A 282 -35.32 -15.50 3.57
C LEU A 282 -36.08 -15.78 4.87
N TYR A 283 -35.75 -15.12 5.98
CA TYR A 283 -36.51 -15.25 7.22
C TYR A 283 -37.99 -14.90 7.01
N ASP A 284 -38.27 -13.76 6.38
CA ASP A 284 -39.65 -13.34 6.10
C ASP A 284 -40.37 -14.33 5.17
N ALA A 285 -39.67 -14.84 4.16
CA ALA A 285 -40.19 -15.83 3.22
C ALA A 285 -40.51 -17.19 3.89
N PHE A 286 -39.59 -17.72 4.69
CA PHE A 286 -39.77 -18.99 5.40
C PHE A 286 -40.80 -18.86 6.53
N ALA A 287 -40.81 -17.75 7.28
CA ALA A 287 -41.81 -17.50 8.32
C ALA A 287 -43.23 -17.48 7.74
N ALA A 288 -43.42 -16.83 6.58
CA ALA A 288 -44.71 -16.82 5.88
C ALA A 288 -45.13 -18.21 5.37
N ALA A 289 -44.19 -19.02 4.90
CA ALA A 289 -44.46 -20.35 4.35
C ALA A 289 -44.67 -21.43 5.44
N LEU A 290 -44.01 -21.30 6.58
CA LEU A 290 -44.07 -22.24 7.71
C LEU A 290 -45.21 -21.93 8.68
N GLY A 291 -45.64 -20.67 8.78
CA GLY A 291 -46.71 -20.25 9.69
C GLY A 291 -47.99 -21.11 9.60
N PRO A 292 -48.54 -21.36 8.40
CA PRO A 292 -49.72 -22.24 8.23
C PRO A 292 -49.48 -23.71 8.62
N ARG A 293 -48.23 -24.14 8.73
CA ARG A 293 -47.82 -25.53 9.03
C ARG A 293 -47.56 -25.77 10.52
N GLY A 294 -47.57 -24.72 11.34
CA GLY A 294 -47.21 -24.81 12.76
C GLY A 294 -45.72 -25.04 13.03
N GLU A 295 -44.88 -24.84 12.00
CA GLU A 295 -43.42 -24.97 12.09
C GLU A 295 -42.75 -23.61 12.29
N ARG A 296 -41.49 -23.60 12.76
CA ARG A 296 -40.78 -22.37 13.13
C ARG A 296 -39.43 -22.25 12.43
N VAL A 297 -39.01 -21.01 12.14
CA VAL A 297 -37.72 -20.67 11.55
C VAL A 297 -36.84 -19.88 12.54
N LEU A 298 -35.54 -20.14 12.53
CA LEU A 298 -34.54 -19.37 13.26
C LEU A 298 -33.64 -18.66 12.25
N ALA A 299 -33.44 -17.35 12.39
CA ALA A 299 -32.41 -16.62 11.65
C ALA A 299 -31.35 -16.04 12.60
N VAL A 300 -30.07 -16.22 12.25
CA VAL A 300 -28.95 -15.80 13.10
C VAL A 300 -28.00 -14.92 12.29
N HIS A 301 -27.80 -13.68 12.75
CA HIS A 301 -26.89 -12.71 12.15
C HIS A 301 -26.40 -11.70 13.20
N ASP A 302 -25.12 -11.36 13.23
CA ASP A 302 -24.50 -10.53 14.27
C ASP A 302 -25.06 -9.09 14.36
N THR A 303 -25.55 -8.56 13.23
CA THR A 303 -26.23 -7.26 13.18
C THR A 303 -27.70 -7.27 13.56
N PHE A 304 -28.31 -8.43 13.83
CA PHE A 304 -29.73 -8.50 14.21
C PHE A 304 -29.93 -8.07 15.66
N LYS A 305 -31.20 -7.92 16.05
CA LYS A 305 -31.60 -7.86 17.45
C LYS A 305 -32.34 -9.15 17.77
N SER A 306 -32.05 -9.71 18.94
CA SER A 306 -32.74 -10.90 19.40
C SER A 306 -34.22 -10.63 19.61
N GLU A 307 -35.07 -11.28 18.84
CA GLU A 307 -36.52 -11.04 18.77
C GLU A 307 -37.27 -12.35 18.51
N VAL A 308 -38.36 -12.55 19.26
CA VAL A 308 -39.24 -13.71 19.13
C VAL A 308 -40.53 -13.28 18.42
N GLY A 309 -40.75 -13.81 17.22
CA GLY A 309 -41.96 -13.61 16.44
C GLY A 309 -42.91 -14.82 16.51
N PRO A 310 -44.14 -14.67 15.99
CA PRO A 310 -45.16 -15.74 16.02
C PRO A 310 -44.78 -16.98 15.21
N HIS A 311 -43.93 -16.85 14.18
CA HIS A 311 -43.57 -17.94 13.26
C HIS A 311 -42.06 -18.21 13.19
N GLY A 312 -41.27 -17.58 14.08
CA GLY A 312 -39.83 -17.72 14.07
C GLY A 312 -39.12 -16.81 15.06
N GLU A 313 -37.81 -16.95 15.15
CA GLU A 313 -36.95 -16.13 16.00
C GLU A 313 -35.79 -15.57 15.20
N ARG A 314 -35.36 -14.37 15.55
CA ARG A 314 -34.12 -13.76 15.06
C ARG A 314 -33.18 -13.59 16.25
N HIS A 315 -31.91 -13.89 16.08
CA HIS A 315 -30.91 -13.76 17.14
C HIS A 315 -29.62 -13.13 16.60
N ASP A 316 -28.96 -12.36 17.47
CA ASP A 316 -27.65 -11.74 17.23
C ASP A 316 -26.47 -12.67 17.58
N HIS A 317 -26.76 -13.83 18.16
CA HIS A 317 -25.82 -14.89 18.49
C HIS A 317 -26.46 -16.27 18.28
N VAL A 318 -25.64 -17.31 18.14
CA VAL A 318 -26.15 -18.69 18.02
C VAL A 318 -26.73 -19.12 19.37
N PRO A 319 -28.03 -19.48 19.45
CA PRO A 319 -28.64 -19.89 20.71
C PRO A 319 -28.00 -21.16 21.29
N ARG A 320 -27.96 -21.26 22.62
CA ARG A 320 -27.48 -22.47 23.31
C ARG A 320 -28.40 -23.66 23.04
N ALA A 321 -27.82 -24.86 23.03
CA ALA A 321 -28.52 -26.13 22.86
C ALA A 321 -29.43 -26.17 21.61
N LEU A 322 -28.90 -25.74 20.46
CA LEU A 322 -29.60 -25.71 19.17
C LEU A 322 -30.36 -27.02 18.85
N GLY A 323 -29.80 -28.17 19.25
CA GLY A 323 -30.40 -29.51 19.16
C GLY A 323 -31.78 -29.64 19.78
N ALA A 324 -32.00 -29.06 20.96
CA ALA A 324 -33.26 -29.18 21.71
C ALA A 324 -34.37 -28.24 21.20
N ARG A 325 -34.06 -27.36 20.24
CA ARG A 325 -35.01 -26.38 19.76
C ARG A 325 -35.95 -26.95 18.69
N GLN A 326 -37.13 -26.34 18.57
CA GLN A 326 -38.23 -26.80 17.72
C GLN A 326 -38.19 -26.22 16.29
N GLU A 327 -37.29 -25.28 15.99
CA GLU A 327 -37.19 -24.74 14.63
C GLU A 327 -36.66 -25.78 13.64
N THR A 328 -37.36 -25.92 12.53
CA THR A 328 -37.03 -26.87 11.45
C THR A 328 -36.22 -26.22 10.33
N VAL A 329 -36.14 -24.88 10.29
CA VAL A 329 -35.32 -24.12 9.34
C VAL A 329 -34.40 -23.16 10.08
N LEU A 330 -33.11 -23.19 9.75
CA LEU A 330 -32.05 -22.39 10.36
C LEU A 330 -31.36 -21.53 9.29
N ILE A 331 -31.49 -20.21 9.34
CA ILE A 331 -31.00 -19.28 8.31
C ILE A 331 -29.80 -18.49 8.83
N HIS A 332 -28.74 -18.37 8.02
CA HIS A 332 -27.57 -17.58 8.38
C HIS A 332 -26.77 -17.09 7.16
N GLN A 333 -25.84 -16.16 7.40
CA GLN A 333 -24.75 -15.85 6.49
C GLN A 333 -23.52 -16.72 6.80
N ASP A 334 -22.86 -16.48 7.94
CA ASP A 334 -21.62 -17.18 8.33
C ASP A 334 -21.66 -17.77 9.75
N MET A 335 -22.66 -17.42 10.57
CA MET A 335 -22.68 -17.79 12.00
C MET A 335 -22.88 -19.29 12.29
N LEU A 336 -23.48 -20.03 11.35
CA LEU A 336 -23.73 -21.47 11.47
C LEU A 336 -22.69 -22.33 10.72
N LEU A 337 -21.59 -21.73 10.25
CA LEU A 337 -20.45 -22.48 9.70
C LEU A 337 -19.70 -23.29 10.77
N GLU A 338 -19.79 -22.85 12.03
CA GLU A 338 -19.11 -23.43 13.19
C GLU A 338 -20.02 -23.53 14.41
N GLY A 339 -19.63 -24.35 15.40
CA GLY A 339 -20.35 -24.46 16.68
C GLY A 339 -21.67 -25.23 16.64
N ILE A 340 -22.11 -25.75 15.48
CA ILE A 340 -23.28 -26.63 15.41
C ILE A 340 -22.89 -28.07 15.74
N ASP A 341 -23.54 -28.60 16.76
CA ASP A 341 -23.49 -30.00 17.19
C ASP A 341 -24.91 -30.60 17.27
N ASP A 342 -25.51 -30.82 16.10
CA ASP A 342 -26.87 -31.36 16.00
C ASP A 342 -26.98 -32.39 14.86
N PRO A 343 -27.13 -33.69 15.16
CA PRO A 343 -27.35 -34.73 14.16
C PRO A 343 -28.69 -34.63 13.41
N SER A 344 -29.65 -33.83 13.91
CA SER A 344 -30.93 -33.60 13.22
C SER A 344 -30.79 -32.63 12.05
N CYS A 345 -29.67 -31.92 11.91
CA CYS A 345 -29.37 -31.15 10.70
C CYS A 345 -29.03 -32.11 9.56
N THR A 346 -29.93 -32.27 8.58
CA THR A 346 -29.77 -33.26 7.49
C THR A 346 -29.86 -32.64 6.09
N MET A 347 -30.30 -31.39 6.01
CA MET A 347 -30.44 -30.64 4.76
C MET A 347 -29.70 -29.31 4.82
N LEU A 348 -29.11 -28.91 3.69
CA LEU A 348 -28.49 -27.61 3.46
C LEU A 348 -29.04 -27.02 2.14
N ALA A 349 -29.51 -25.79 2.16
CA ALA A 349 -29.92 -25.06 0.96
C ALA A 349 -29.08 -23.79 0.80
N ALA A 350 -28.34 -23.70 -0.31
CA ALA A 350 -27.59 -22.51 -0.69
C ALA A 350 -28.48 -21.60 -1.54
N TYR A 351 -28.91 -20.46 -0.98
CA TYR A 351 -29.65 -19.44 -1.72
C TYR A 351 -28.73 -18.63 -2.65
N ASP A 352 -27.54 -18.32 -2.13
CA ASP A 352 -26.44 -17.67 -2.84
C ASP A 352 -25.23 -18.61 -2.98
N PRO A 353 -24.41 -18.48 -4.05
CA PRO A 353 -23.23 -19.30 -4.27
C PRO A 353 -22.15 -19.08 -3.20
N PHE A 354 -21.38 -20.13 -2.91
CA PHE A 354 -20.22 -20.02 -2.02
C PHE A 354 -19.08 -19.28 -2.72
N THR A 355 -18.44 -18.36 -2.00
CA THR A 355 -17.29 -17.58 -2.50
C THR A 355 -15.96 -18.31 -2.37
N ASN A 356 -15.88 -19.35 -1.52
CA ASN A 356 -14.75 -20.26 -1.45
C ASN A 356 -15.18 -21.69 -1.07
N GLU A 357 -14.38 -22.68 -1.49
CA GLU A 357 -14.63 -24.11 -1.26
C GLU A 357 -14.50 -24.52 0.22
N ARG A 358 -13.73 -23.76 1.03
CA ARG A 358 -13.60 -24.03 2.47
C ARG A 358 -14.93 -23.83 3.21
N LYS A 359 -15.63 -22.71 2.95
CA LYS A 359 -16.94 -22.40 3.55
C LYS A 359 -17.94 -23.50 3.18
N LEU A 360 -17.88 -24.01 1.95
CA LEU A 360 -18.69 -25.16 1.52
C LEU A 360 -18.40 -26.40 2.38
N VAL A 361 -17.13 -26.82 2.49
CA VAL A 361 -16.76 -28.01 3.28
C VAL A 361 -17.13 -27.87 4.76
N GLN A 362 -16.93 -26.69 5.34
CA GLN A 362 -17.34 -26.40 6.72
C GLN A 362 -18.86 -26.51 6.90
N GLN A 363 -19.63 -25.94 5.98
CA GLN A 363 -21.09 -25.96 6.04
C GLN A 363 -21.64 -27.39 5.86
N VAL A 364 -21.12 -28.14 4.90
CA VAL A 364 -21.45 -29.56 4.71
C VAL A 364 -21.09 -30.37 5.96
N GLY A 365 -19.98 -30.02 6.61
CA GLY A 365 -19.56 -30.56 7.91
C GLY A 365 -20.62 -30.48 9.01
N ARG A 366 -21.62 -29.59 8.90
CA ARG A 366 -22.71 -29.43 9.88
C ARG A 366 -23.94 -30.29 9.60
N VAL A 367 -24.04 -30.91 8.42
CA VAL A 367 -25.17 -31.81 8.06
C VAL A 367 -24.78 -33.29 7.97
N ILE A 368 -23.50 -33.62 8.09
CA ILE A 368 -22.98 -35.00 7.94
C ILE A 368 -22.85 -35.78 9.26
N ARG A 369 -23.27 -35.22 10.40
CA ARG A 369 -23.13 -35.90 11.70
C ARG A 369 -23.99 -37.17 11.75
N HIS A 370 -23.48 -38.22 12.41
CA HIS A 370 -24.18 -39.50 12.48
C HIS A 370 -25.31 -39.48 13.55
N PRO A 371 -26.56 -39.87 13.23
CA PRO A 371 -27.69 -39.77 14.17
C PRO A 371 -27.90 -41.03 15.02
N ARG A 372 -27.24 -42.14 14.67
CA ARG A 372 -27.36 -43.47 15.29
C ARG A 372 -26.02 -43.91 15.92
N PRO A 373 -25.95 -45.00 16.71
CA PRO A 373 -24.67 -45.56 17.13
C PRO A 373 -23.75 -45.78 15.93
N ILE A 374 -22.49 -45.38 16.08
CA ILE A 374 -21.50 -45.48 15.01
C ILE A 374 -21.30 -46.94 14.59
N GLY A 375 -21.11 -47.14 13.28
CA GLY A 375 -21.10 -48.47 12.67
C GLY A 375 -22.45 -48.92 12.08
N SER A 376 -23.54 -48.20 12.36
CA SER A 376 -24.82 -48.38 11.67
C SER A 376 -24.88 -47.54 10.39
N GLU A 377 -25.67 -47.97 9.40
CA GLU A 377 -25.82 -47.20 8.16
C GLU A 377 -26.58 -45.89 8.44
N ALA A 378 -26.33 -44.80 7.70
CA ALA A 378 -27.10 -43.56 7.82
C ALA A 378 -27.44 -43.03 6.44
N LYS A 379 -28.64 -42.46 6.29
CA LYS A 379 -29.07 -41.90 5.02
C LYS A 379 -28.26 -40.64 4.69
N PRO A 380 -27.92 -40.37 3.42
CA PRO A 380 -27.10 -39.23 3.07
C PRO A 380 -27.82 -37.90 3.33
N ALA A 381 -27.07 -36.89 3.76
CA ALA A 381 -27.53 -35.51 3.80
C ALA A 381 -27.85 -35.00 2.39
N ARG A 382 -28.67 -33.95 2.31
CA ARG A 382 -29.06 -33.32 1.03
C ARG A 382 -28.59 -31.88 0.98
N VAL A 383 -27.83 -31.53 -0.06
CA VAL A 383 -27.34 -30.17 -0.29
C VAL A 383 -27.94 -29.65 -1.58
N PHE A 384 -28.71 -28.57 -1.50
CA PHE A 384 -29.40 -27.96 -2.63
C PHE A 384 -28.70 -26.69 -3.07
N ALA A 385 -28.53 -26.55 -4.37
CA ALA A 385 -27.91 -25.38 -4.99
C ALA A 385 -28.58 -25.07 -6.33
N ARG A 386 -28.45 -23.82 -6.77
CA ARG A 386 -28.94 -23.42 -8.09
C ARG A 386 -28.03 -23.97 -9.18
N THR A 387 -28.62 -24.45 -10.27
CA THR A 387 -27.86 -24.84 -11.47
C THR A 387 -27.02 -23.67 -11.97
N GLY A 388 -25.72 -23.90 -12.18
CA GLY A 388 -24.76 -22.89 -12.62
C GLY A 388 -23.96 -22.21 -11.50
N ASP A 389 -24.32 -22.42 -10.23
CA ASP A 389 -23.55 -21.90 -9.08
C ASP A 389 -22.25 -22.70 -8.82
N GLY A 390 -22.03 -23.80 -9.55
CA GLY A 390 -20.77 -24.56 -9.55
C GLY A 390 -20.54 -25.42 -8.29
N LEU A 391 -21.55 -25.60 -7.44
CA LEU A 391 -21.41 -26.29 -6.16
C LEU A 391 -21.02 -27.76 -6.31
N SER A 392 -21.55 -28.46 -7.30
CA SER A 392 -21.15 -29.84 -7.60
C SER A 392 -19.70 -29.92 -8.07
N ALA A 393 -19.22 -28.93 -8.83
CA ALA A 393 -17.84 -28.88 -9.27
C ALA A 393 -16.89 -28.62 -8.10
N MET A 394 -17.25 -27.71 -7.19
CA MET A 394 -16.50 -27.45 -5.95
C MET A 394 -16.38 -28.71 -5.08
N TRP A 395 -17.50 -29.40 -4.83
CA TRP A 395 -17.50 -30.62 -4.03
C TRP A 395 -16.71 -31.77 -4.67
N ARG A 396 -16.81 -31.93 -5.99
CA ARG A 396 -16.03 -32.93 -6.72
C ARG A 396 -14.53 -32.66 -6.60
N ARG A 397 -14.09 -31.40 -6.72
CA ARG A 397 -12.68 -31.03 -6.53
C ARG A 397 -12.20 -31.30 -5.11
N PHE A 398 -13.02 -31.01 -4.10
CA PHE A 398 -12.73 -31.39 -2.72
C PHE A 398 -12.57 -32.91 -2.56
N GLY A 399 -13.47 -33.71 -3.13
CA GLY A 399 -13.36 -35.18 -3.09
C GLY A 399 -12.05 -35.68 -3.68
N ILE A 400 -11.68 -35.21 -4.89
CA ILE A 400 -10.40 -35.55 -5.53
C ILE A 400 -9.22 -35.15 -4.63
N PHE A 401 -9.28 -33.96 -4.01
CA PHE A 401 -8.24 -33.50 -3.09
C PHE A 401 -8.14 -34.40 -1.84
N ASP A 402 -9.26 -34.79 -1.26
CA ASP A 402 -9.33 -35.63 -0.06
C ASP A 402 -8.79 -37.04 -0.33
N ASP A 403 -9.14 -37.62 -1.49
CA ASP A 403 -8.61 -38.91 -1.95
C ASP A 403 -7.08 -38.88 -2.12
N LEU A 404 -6.56 -37.82 -2.76
CA LEU A 404 -5.10 -37.60 -2.88
C LEU A 404 -4.42 -37.45 -1.51
N CYS A 405 -5.09 -36.84 -0.53
CA CYS A 405 -4.56 -36.76 0.83
C CYS A 405 -4.53 -38.14 1.51
N ALA A 406 -5.54 -38.97 1.27
CA ALA A 406 -5.60 -40.32 1.80
C ALA A 406 -4.45 -41.19 1.25
N GLU A 407 -4.19 -41.13 -0.06
CA GLU A 407 -3.08 -41.82 -0.73
C GLU A 407 -1.72 -41.36 -0.18
N GLY A 408 -1.56 -40.07 0.10
CA GLY A 408 -0.34 -39.47 0.63
C GLY A 408 -0.16 -39.57 2.15
N ASN A 409 -1.12 -40.17 2.88
CA ASN A 409 -1.20 -40.16 4.35
C ASN A 409 -1.09 -38.75 4.96
N GLY A 410 -1.76 -37.77 4.33
CA GLY A 410 -1.75 -36.38 4.73
C GLY A 410 -1.86 -35.39 3.56
N PRO A 411 -1.93 -34.08 3.85
CA PRO A 411 -2.02 -33.05 2.81
C PRO A 411 -0.86 -33.11 1.81
N PRO A 412 -1.07 -32.73 0.52
CA PRO A 412 -0.04 -32.83 -0.50
C PRO A 412 1.26 -32.12 -0.11
N SER A 413 2.37 -32.85 -0.18
CA SER A 413 3.72 -32.45 0.27
C SER A 413 4.38 -31.35 -0.56
N LEU A 414 3.81 -31.01 -1.73
CA LEU A 414 4.25 -29.97 -2.69
C LEU A 414 4.28 -28.53 -2.11
N ARG A 415 4.19 -28.36 -0.79
CA ARG A 415 4.15 -27.04 -0.12
C ARG A 415 5.39 -26.75 0.73
N THR A 416 6.38 -27.65 0.74
CA THR A 416 7.66 -27.45 1.45
C THR A 416 8.71 -26.85 0.53
N GLY A 417 8.86 -25.51 0.56
CA GLY A 417 9.56 -24.73 -0.47
C GLY A 417 11.00 -25.15 -0.82
N LYS A 418 11.81 -25.63 0.14
CA LYS A 418 13.17 -26.12 -0.16
C LYS A 418 13.18 -27.35 -1.07
N GLU A 419 12.20 -28.24 -0.91
CA GLU A 419 12.10 -29.45 -1.71
C GLU A 419 11.67 -29.16 -3.16
N ILE A 420 10.79 -28.16 -3.34
CA ILE A 420 10.42 -27.70 -4.68
C ILE A 420 11.62 -27.11 -5.41
N LEU A 421 12.41 -26.27 -4.74
CA LEU A 421 13.65 -25.75 -5.34
C LEU A 421 14.60 -26.88 -5.73
N ARG A 422 14.77 -27.89 -4.85
CA ARG A 422 15.60 -29.06 -5.14
C ARG A 422 15.14 -29.84 -6.36
N ARG A 423 13.83 -30.12 -6.46
CA ARG A 423 13.24 -30.83 -7.59
C ARG A 423 13.36 -30.03 -8.89
N LEU A 424 13.08 -28.73 -8.85
CA LEU A 424 13.24 -27.83 -10.00
C LEU A 424 14.70 -27.74 -10.44
N ALA A 425 15.64 -27.60 -9.51
CA ALA A 425 17.05 -27.60 -9.84
C ALA A 425 17.48 -28.92 -10.47
N ALA A 426 17.04 -30.06 -9.90
CA ALA A 426 17.40 -31.39 -10.39
C ALA A 426 16.93 -31.68 -11.82
N THR A 427 15.79 -31.12 -12.25
CA THR A 427 15.27 -31.27 -13.62
C THR A 427 15.96 -30.37 -14.64
N MET A 428 16.65 -29.31 -14.21
CA MET A 428 17.42 -28.44 -15.10
C MET A 428 18.67 -29.17 -15.65
N PRO A 429 19.09 -28.87 -16.89
CA PRO A 429 20.35 -29.38 -17.42
C PRO A 429 21.52 -28.89 -16.56
N SER A 430 22.60 -29.69 -16.48
CA SER A 430 23.79 -29.35 -15.69
C SER A 430 24.45 -28.04 -16.14
N ILE A 431 24.33 -27.71 -17.43
CA ILE A 431 24.78 -26.48 -18.06
C ILE A 431 23.84 -26.14 -19.23
N ASP A 432 23.57 -24.86 -19.45
CA ASP A 432 22.78 -24.37 -20.58
C ASP A 432 23.26 -22.98 -21.05
N TYR A 433 22.92 -22.59 -22.29
CA TYR A 433 23.26 -21.29 -22.85
C TYR A 433 22.04 -20.36 -22.86
N VAL A 434 22.03 -19.38 -21.93
CA VAL A 434 20.89 -18.48 -21.70
C VAL A 434 21.38 -17.04 -21.53
N ASP A 435 20.73 -16.09 -22.21
CA ASP A 435 21.09 -14.67 -22.22
C ASP A 435 22.56 -14.39 -22.59
N GLY A 436 23.07 -15.12 -23.58
CA GLY A 436 24.42 -14.90 -24.12
C GLY A 436 25.57 -15.46 -23.29
N ARG A 437 25.31 -16.36 -22.33
CA ARG A 437 26.35 -17.04 -21.54
C ARG A 437 25.97 -18.47 -21.19
N PHE A 438 26.99 -19.31 -20.99
CA PHE A 438 26.79 -20.61 -20.36
C PHE A 438 26.53 -20.43 -18.86
N ARG A 439 25.51 -21.12 -18.32
CA ARG A 439 25.12 -21.10 -16.91
C ARG A 439 25.07 -22.51 -16.39
N THR A 440 25.69 -22.73 -15.23
CA THR A 440 25.61 -24.02 -14.52
C THR A 440 24.30 -24.11 -13.74
N ARG A 441 23.81 -25.33 -13.58
CA ARG A 441 22.68 -25.64 -12.71
C ARG A 441 22.93 -25.14 -11.29
N LEU A 442 21.91 -24.54 -10.69
CA LEU A 442 21.90 -24.10 -9.30
C LEU A 442 22.04 -25.30 -8.35
N ASP A 443 22.94 -25.21 -7.36
CA ASP A 443 22.88 -26.10 -6.19
C ASP A 443 21.85 -25.52 -5.19
N PRO A 444 20.73 -26.23 -4.96
CA PRO A 444 19.66 -25.76 -4.08
C PRO A 444 20.06 -25.68 -2.60
N ASN A 445 21.19 -26.29 -2.19
CA ASN A 445 21.68 -26.26 -0.82
C ASN A 445 22.75 -25.19 -0.58
N SER A 446 23.37 -24.67 -1.64
CA SER A 446 24.46 -23.71 -1.53
C SER A 446 24.53 -22.86 -2.78
N ILE A 447 24.08 -21.61 -2.67
CA ILE A 447 24.21 -20.63 -3.74
C ILE A 447 25.57 -19.93 -3.58
N PRO A 448 26.41 -19.84 -4.62
CA PRO A 448 27.69 -19.14 -4.52
C PRO A 448 27.51 -17.63 -4.31
N ASP A 449 28.23 -17.05 -3.35
CA ASP A 449 28.21 -15.59 -3.09
C ASP A 449 28.49 -14.77 -4.37
N GLY A 450 29.39 -15.27 -5.22
CA GLY A 450 29.80 -14.65 -6.47
C GLY A 450 28.72 -14.59 -7.56
N ASP A 451 27.61 -15.33 -7.41
CA ASP A 451 26.49 -15.34 -8.37
C ASP A 451 25.41 -14.31 -8.01
N ILE A 452 25.41 -13.80 -6.79
CA ILE A 452 24.42 -12.83 -6.33
C ILE A 452 24.66 -11.48 -7.00
N ARG A 453 23.62 -10.94 -7.62
CA ARG A 453 23.63 -9.62 -8.26
C ARG A 453 22.49 -8.77 -7.71
N ILE A 454 22.86 -7.63 -7.12
CA ILE A 454 21.93 -6.70 -6.47
C ILE A 454 21.97 -5.40 -7.27
N PRO A 455 20.83 -4.83 -7.67
CA PRO A 455 20.82 -3.53 -8.31
C PRO A 455 21.32 -2.46 -7.33
N LYS A 456 21.98 -1.43 -7.85
CA LYS A 456 22.33 -0.22 -7.08
C LYS A 456 21.07 0.58 -6.73
N SER A 457 20.27 0.05 -5.80
CA SER A 457 19.05 0.67 -5.29
C SER A 457 18.86 0.33 -3.82
N ALA A 458 18.49 1.31 -3.01
CA ALA A 458 18.18 1.11 -1.60
C ALA A 458 17.20 2.17 -1.09
N VAL A 459 16.37 1.78 -0.13
CA VAL A 459 15.64 2.66 0.78
C VAL A 459 16.54 2.97 1.97
N ILE A 460 16.54 4.22 2.43
CA ILE A 460 17.44 4.68 3.49
C ILE A 460 16.63 4.92 4.77
N HIS A 461 17.07 4.27 5.85
CA HIS A 461 16.56 4.44 7.20
C HIS A 461 17.62 5.09 8.07
N GLU A 462 17.21 6.04 8.91
CA GLU A 462 17.97 6.50 10.06
C GLU A 462 17.73 5.49 11.20
N LEU A 463 18.78 5.16 11.93
CA LEU A 463 18.77 4.13 12.97
C LEU A 463 18.57 4.75 14.34
N ASP A 464 17.80 4.07 15.20
CA ASP A 464 17.78 4.42 16.62
C ASP A 464 19.11 3.99 17.27
N PRO A 465 19.57 4.66 18.34
CA PRO A 465 20.82 4.30 19.03
C PRO A 465 20.85 2.86 19.55
N THR A 466 19.68 2.24 19.79
CA THR A 466 19.52 0.86 20.24
C THR A 466 19.54 -0.16 19.11
N PHE A 467 19.65 0.27 17.85
CA PHE A 467 19.58 -0.64 16.70
C PHE A 467 20.70 -1.67 16.68
N ASP A 468 20.29 -2.93 16.71
CA ASP A 468 21.13 -4.10 16.57
C ASP A 468 20.84 -4.85 15.26
N LEU A 469 21.90 -5.20 14.55
CA LEU A 469 21.80 -5.80 13.22
C LEU A 469 21.40 -7.28 13.29
N ASP A 470 21.79 -8.00 14.35
CA ASP A 470 21.41 -9.41 14.55
C ASP A 470 19.92 -9.54 14.88
N THR A 471 19.41 -8.68 15.73
CA THR A 471 17.98 -8.57 16.04
C THR A 471 17.18 -8.21 14.79
N PHE A 472 17.70 -7.29 13.95
CA PHE A 472 17.07 -6.94 12.69
C PHE A 472 17.07 -8.09 11.67
N GLU A 473 18.13 -8.89 11.58
CA GLU A 473 18.15 -10.09 10.73
C GLU A 473 17.06 -11.09 11.11
N ALA A 474 16.85 -11.30 12.41
CA ALA A 474 15.78 -12.16 12.91
C ALA A 474 14.40 -11.59 12.51
N ALA A 475 14.22 -10.27 12.59
CA ALA A 475 12.99 -9.61 12.16
C ALA A 475 12.75 -9.74 10.64
N VAL A 476 13.78 -9.60 9.80
CA VAL A 476 13.69 -9.83 8.35
C VAL A 476 13.29 -11.27 8.06
N THR A 477 13.94 -12.24 8.72
CA THR A 477 13.62 -13.67 8.56
C THR A 477 12.17 -13.97 8.93
N ALA A 478 11.67 -13.37 10.02
CA ALA A 478 10.30 -13.51 10.45
C ALA A 478 9.30 -12.92 9.43
N GLU A 479 9.58 -11.73 8.90
CA GLU A 479 8.69 -11.09 7.91
C GLU A 479 8.72 -11.79 6.55
N LEU A 480 9.87 -12.34 6.12
CA LEU A 480 9.94 -13.22 4.94
C LEU A 480 9.02 -14.43 5.09
N GLY A 481 9.03 -15.08 6.25
CA GLY A 481 8.10 -16.18 6.55
C GLY A 481 6.63 -15.74 6.61
N SER A 482 6.38 -14.48 7.00
CA SER A 482 5.03 -13.91 7.01
C SER A 482 4.49 -13.69 5.59
N GLU A 483 5.34 -13.31 4.63
CA GLU A 483 5.05 -13.09 3.20
C GLU A 483 5.20 -14.33 2.28
N ASP A 484 5.26 -15.55 2.81
CA ASP A 484 5.38 -16.79 2.01
C ASP A 484 6.69 -16.90 1.22
N ARG A 485 7.77 -16.32 1.76
CA ARG A 485 9.10 -16.38 1.17
C ARG A 485 9.96 -17.34 1.97
N PHE A 486 10.28 -18.48 1.36
CA PHE A 486 11.11 -19.50 1.97
C PHE A 486 12.57 -19.09 1.91
N GLN A 487 13.17 -18.78 3.06
CA GLN A 487 14.59 -18.45 3.13
C GLN A 487 15.46 -19.67 2.78
N ILE A 488 16.32 -19.49 1.77
CA ILE A 488 17.27 -20.50 1.28
C ILE A 488 18.59 -20.35 2.03
N GLN A 489 19.18 -19.16 1.96
CA GLN A 489 20.51 -18.86 2.47
C GLN A 489 20.62 -17.38 2.84
N VAL A 490 21.50 -17.07 3.81
CA VAL A 490 21.88 -15.72 4.19
C VAL A 490 23.36 -15.54 3.93
N PHE A 491 23.72 -14.46 3.24
CA PHE A 491 25.08 -14.06 2.95
C PHE A 491 25.48 -12.88 3.81
N THR A 492 26.73 -12.83 4.23
CA THR A 492 27.29 -11.71 4.99
C THR A 492 28.65 -11.32 4.41
N VAL A 493 28.91 -10.02 4.26
CA VAL A 493 30.23 -9.54 3.80
C VAL A 493 31.18 -9.38 5.00
N ALA A 494 32.49 -9.36 4.74
CA ALA A 494 33.51 -9.07 5.74
C ALA A 494 33.15 -7.85 6.62
N GLY A 495 33.20 -8.03 7.94
CA GLY A 495 32.74 -7.04 8.92
C GLY A 495 31.25 -7.12 9.29
N ARG A 496 30.48 -8.04 8.70
CA ARG A 496 29.06 -8.36 8.99
C ARG A 496 28.07 -7.19 8.90
N ALA A 497 28.50 -6.04 8.37
CA ALA A 497 27.69 -4.83 8.23
C ALA A 497 26.72 -4.89 7.05
N CYS A 498 26.95 -5.77 6.07
CA CYS A 498 26.06 -6.02 4.95
C CYS A 498 25.60 -7.48 4.94
N ARG A 499 24.29 -7.69 4.79
CA ARG A 499 23.64 -9.00 4.77
C ARG A 499 22.68 -9.11 3.59
N CYS A 500 22.50 -10.32 3.08
CA CYS A 500 21.61 -10.60 1.96
C CYS A 500 20.91 -11.95 2.15
N HIS A 501 19.58 -11.92 2.18
CA HIS A 501 18.73 -13.10 2.25
C HIS A 501 18.30 -13.48 0.84
N VAL A 502 18.52 -14.72 0.46
CA VAL A 502 17.94 -15.31 -0.75
C VAL A 502 16.77 -16.17 -0.36
N SER A 503 15.63 -15.96 -1.02
CA SER A 503 14.37 -16.61 -0.68
C SER A 503 13.62 -17.06 -1.93
N LEU A 504 12.87 -18.16 -1.83
CA LEU A 504 11.95 -18.61 -2.87
C LEU A 504 10.54 -18.14 -2.55
N ARG A 505 9.90 -17.46 -3.49
CA ARG A 505 8.47 -17.13 -3.45
C ARG A 505 7.71 -18.02 -4.42
N LEU A 506 6.57 -18.55 -4.01
CA LEU A 506 5.69 -19.36 -4.84
C LEU A 506 4.33 -18.68 -4.95
N GLN A 507 3.87 -18.39 -6.18
CA GLN A 507 2.58 -17.74 -6.41
C GLN A 507 1.75 -18.51 -7.42
N GLN A 508 0.44 -18.62 -7.17
CA GLN A 508 -0.49 -19.14 -8.18
C GLN A 508 -0.50 -18.19 -9.39
N SER A 509 -0.48 -18.76 -10.60
CA SER A 509 -0.58 -17.98 -11.83
C SER A 509 -1.86 -17.15 -11.85
N ARG A 510 -1.72 -15.83 -12.05
CA ARG A 510 -2.86 -14.91 -12.19
C ARG A 510 -3.75 -15.17 -13.41
N PHE A 511 -3.28 -16.01 -14.34
CA PHE A 511 -3.99 -16.34 -15.58
C PHE A 511 -4.80 -17.64 -15.49
N LEU A 512 -4.61 -18.43 -14.43
CA LEU A 512 -5.24 -19.75 -14.26
C LEU A 512 -6.12 -19.75 -13.00
N VAL A 513 -7.43 -19.83 -13.22
CA VAL A 513 -8.45 -19.79 -12.15
C VAL A 513 -8.68 -21.17 -11.53
N ASP A 514 -8.93 -22.18 -12.37
CA ASP A 514 -9.26 -23.54 -11.89
C ASP A 514 -8.08 -24.52 -11.90
N THR A 515 -6.96 -24.16 -12.54
CA THR A 515 -5.80 -25.04 -12.71
C THR A 515 -4.66 -24.63 -11.78
N LEU A 516 -4.19 -25.54 -10.93
CA LEU A 516 -3.05 -25.32 -10.05
C LEU A 516 -1.76 -25.20 -10.87
N PHE A 517 -1.14 -24.02 -10.86
CA PHE A 517 0.18 -23.79 -11.44
C PHE A 517 0.91 -22.72 -10.65
N GLN A 518 1.88 -23.15 -9.86
CA GLN A 518 2.69 -22.25 -9.03
C GLN A 518 3.93 -21.79 -9.78
N GLN A 519 4.07 -20.48 -9.92
CA GLN A 519 5.26 -19.83 -10.43
C GLN A 519 6.21 -19.57 -9.27
N GLY A 520 7.43 -20.12 -9.37
CA GLY A 520 8.50 -19.85 -8.43
C GLY A 520 9.37 -18.68 -8.87
N SER A 521 9.66 -17.75 -7.97
CA SER A 521 10.65 -16.69 -8.17
C SER A 521 11.69 -16.68 -7.06
N LEU A 522 12.96 -16.50 -7.43
CA LEU A 522 14.04 -16.25 -6.48
C LEU A 522 14.09 -14.76 -6.18
N GLU A 523 13.98 -14.41 -4.91
CA GLU A 523 13.88 -13.04 -4.40
C GLU A 523 15.04 -12.75 -3.45
N ILE A 524 15.54 -11.51 -3.49
CA ILE A 524 16.65 -11.01 -2.71
C ILE A 524 16.19 -9.90 -1.76
N THR A 525 16.59 -10.00 -0.49
CA THR A 525 16.49 -8.93 0.51
C THR A 525 17.89 -8.61 1.01
N ALA A 526 18.44 -7.45 0.64
CA ALA A 526 19.79 -7.04 0.99
C ALA A 526 19.80 -5.75 1.79
N TYR A 527 20.66 -5.65 2.79
CA TYR A 527 20.81 -4.43 3.56
C TYR A 527 22.23 -4.21 4.07
N ALA A 528 22.60 -2.95 4.26
CA ALA A 528 23.92 -2.55 4.73
C ALA A 528 23.83 -1.40 5.76
N ARG A 529 24.45 -1.59 6.93
CA ARG A 529 24.57 -0.57 7.98
C ARG A 529 25.86 0.23 7.79
N HIS A 530 25.74 1.55 7.79
CA HIS A 530 26.85 2.50 7.75
C HIS A 530 26.60 3.62 8.75
N GLY A 531 27.29 3.59 9.90
CA GLY A 531 27.07 4.53 10.99
C GLY A 531 25.64 4.45 11.53
N GLU A 532 24.94 5.59 11.51
CA GLU A 532 23.54 5.76 11.96
C GLU A 532 22.52 5.47 10.86
N ARG A 533 22.93 4.91 9.71
CA ARG A 533 22.02 4.65 8.58
C ARG A 533 22.02 3.19 8.15
N LEU A 534 20.86 2.74 7.70
CA LEU A 534 20.65 1.45 7.04
C LEU A 534 20.13 1.65 5.62
N PHE A 535 20.82 1.03 4.67
CA PHE A 535 20.41 0.95 3.27
C PHE A 535 19.74 -0.40 3.05
N PHE A 536 18.47 -0.40 2.67
CA PHE A 536 17.64 -1.60 2.55
C PHE A 536 17.08 -1.78 1.13
N TYR A 537 17.26 -2.97 0.56
CA TYR A 537 16.76 -3.36 -0.75
C TYR A 537 15.97 -4.66 -0.64
N ASP A 538 14.84 -4.72 -1.32
CA ASP A 538 14.07 -5.95 -1.50
C ASP A 538 13.49 -6.01 -2.92
N SER A 539 13.60 -7.18 -3.56
CA SER A 539 13.11 -7.41 -4.92
C SER A 539 11.59 -7.61 -5.00
N ALA A 540 10.97 -8.16 -3.95
CA ALA A 540 9.53 -8.46 -3.89
C ALA A 540 8.70 -7.34 -3.23
N GLY A 541 9.34 -6.34 -2.62
CA GLY A 541 8.71 -5.21 -1.95
C GLY A 541 8.47 -5.36 -0.44
N LEU A 542 9.26 -6.19 0.26
CA LEU A 542 9.21 -6.38 1.73
C LEU A 542 9.26 -5.02 2.46
N TRP A 543 8.38 -4.84 3.45
CA TRP A 543 8.19 -3.57 4.15
C TRP A 543 8.63 -3.65 5.61
N MET A 544 9.71 -2.94 5.97
CA MET A 544 10.31 -3.01 7.32
C MET A 544 10.10 -1.76 8.21
N ASP A 545 9.41 -0.70 7.78
CA ASP A 545 9.26 0.56 8.55
C ASP A 545 8.60 0.43 9.94
N GLY A 546 8.06 -0.73 10.28
CA GLY A 546 7.44 -1.01 11.58
C GLY A 546 8.24 -1.95 12.47
N ALA A 547 9.42 -2.41 12.01
CA ALA A 547 10.29 -3.26 12.81
C ALA A 547 10.78 -2.52 14.06
N ALA A 548 10.85 -3.23 15.18
CA ALA A 548 11.42 -2.67 16.41
C ALA A 548 12.86 -2.21 16.17
N ASP A 549 13.24 -1.08 16.76
CA ASP A 549 14.56 -0.44 16.68
C ASP A 549 14.98 0.10 15.29
N LEU A 550 14.18 -0.15 14.24
CA LEU A 550 14.38 0.53 12.95
C LEU A 550 13.77 1.94 13.02
N GLY A 551 14.63 2.95 13.01
CA GLY A 551 14.20 4.35 13.07
C GLY A 551 13.49 4.82 11.80
N THR A 552 13.31 6.14 11.69
CA THR A 552 12.52 6.74 10.60
C THR A 552 13.24 6.71 9.26
N ARG A 553 12.50 6.80 8.14
CA ARG A 553 13.13 6.97 6.82
C ARG A 553 13.89 8.30 6.75
N ALA A 554 15.03 8.28 6.06
CA ALA A 554 15.87 9.46 5.80
C ALA A 554 15.04 10.64 5.25
N ALA A 555 15.22 11.83 5.82
CA ALA A 555 14.42 12.99 5.50
C ALA A 555 14.65 13.48 4.06
N PRO A 556 13.62 13.96 3.33
CA PRO A 556 13.80 14.50 1.99
C PRO A 556 14.87 15.59 1.89
N ALA A 557 15.03 16.41 2.94
CA ALA A 557 16.00 17.51 2.98
C ALA A 557 17.44 17.02 2.79
N ILE A 558 17.85 15.96 3.52
CA ILE A 558 19.21 15.41 3.41
C ILE A 558 19.43 14.71 2.07
N LEU A 559 18.40 14.07 1.51
CA LEU A 559 18.49 13.34 0.24
C LEU A 559 18.75 14.25 -0.96
N ARG A 560 18.41 15.54 -0.88
CA ARG A 560 18.68 16.50 -1.96
C ARG A 560 20.18 16.70 -2.21
N SER A 561 21.01 16.51 -1.19
CA SER A 561 22.48 16.61 -1.31
C SER A 561 23.08 15.57 -2.28
N LEU A 562 22.38 14.46 -2.50
CA LEU A 562 22.77 13.42 -3.46
C LEU A 562 22.53 13.82 -4.92
N LEU A 563 21.94 15.00 -5.16
CA LEU A 563 21.83 15.66 -6.47
C LEU A 563 22.44 17.07 -6.35
N PRO A 564 23.78 17.17 -6.23
CA PRO A 564 24.46 18.42 -5.93
C PRO A 564 24.47 19.38 -7.11
N GLU A 565 24.68 20.66 -6.81
CA GLU A 565 24.94 21.69 -7.81
C GLU A 565 26.44 21.65 -8.19
N SER A 566 26.76 21.18 -9.41
CA SER A 566 28.15 21.13 -9.90
C SER A 566 28.26 21.38 -11.40
N ALA A 567 29.44 21.82 -11.86
CA ALA A 567 29.73 22.03 -13.27
C ALA A 567 29.85 20.69 -14.01
N GLY A 568 28.74 20.20 -14.57
CA GLY A 568 28.67 18.93 -15.30
C GLY A 568 27.49 18.05 -14.88
N ASP A 569 26.91 18.31 -13.70
CA ASP A 569 25.73 17.63 -13.21
C ASP A 569 24.47 18.36 -13.69
N ALA A 570 23.49 17.59 -14.16
CA ALA A 570 22.24 18.14 -14.68
C ALA A 570 21.07 17.35 -14.13
N ILE A 571 20.09 18.06 -13.56
CA ILE A 571 18.79 17.48 -13.25
C ILE A 571 18.03 17.34 -14.56
N THR A 572 17.75 16.10 -14.94
CA THR A 572 17.13 15.76 -16.23
C THR A 572 15.65 15.40 -16.09
N GLY A 573 15.21 15.06 -14.88
CA GLY A 573 13.83 14.67 -14.62
C GLY A 573 13.38 15.07 -13.22
N ILE A 574 12.12 15.50 -13.10
CA ILE A 574 11.48 15.76 -11.81
C ILE A 574 10.02 15.36 -11.88
N GLY A 575 9.55 14.71 -10.82
CA GLY A 575 8.13 14.49 -10.59
C GLY A 575 7.71 15.12 -9.29
N THR A 576 6.73 16.00 -9.38
CA THR A 576 6.18 16.74 -8.26
C THR A 576 4.75 16.31 -7.99
N ARG A 577 4.32 16.50 -6.75
CA ARG A 577 2.94 16.29 -6.33
C ARG A 577 2.43 17.54 -5.66
N ASN A 578 1.21 17.92 -5.97
CA ASN A 578 0.59 19.11 -5.42
C ASN A 578 0.10 18.83 -4.00
N THR A 579 0.30 19.79 -3.10
CA THR A 579 -0.26 19.76 -1.75
C THR A 579 -1.70 20.25 -1.72
N ASP A 580 -2.14 21.01 -2.72
CA ASP A 580 -3.50 21.51 -2.83
C ASP A 580 -4.52 20.36 -2.91
N LEU A 581 -5.58 20.53 -2.14
CA LEU A 581 -6.67 19.61 -1.91
C LEU A 581 -7.87 19.91 -2.81
N GLY A 582 -7.93 21.09 -3.43
CA GLY A 582 -9.01 21.54 -4.29
C GLY A 582 -9.35 20.56 -5.42
N ARG A 583 -10.62 20.53 -5.82
CA ARG A 583 -11.13 19.59 -6.84
C ARG A 583 -10.51 19.82 -8.23
N LEU A 584 -10.24 21.07 -8.57
CA LEU A 584 -9.62 21.45 -9.85
C LEU A 584 -8.08 21.46 -9.78
N ALA A 585 -7.50 21.13 -8.63
CA ALA A 585 -6.05 21.16 -8.47
C ALA A 585 -5.38 20.01 -9.25
N ILE A 586 -4.44 20.36 -10.11
CA ILE A 586 -3.55 19.39 -10.77
C ILE A 586 -2.81 18.61 -9.68
N ARG A 587 -2.99 17.28 -9.62
CA ARG A 587 -2.47 16.45 -8.51
C ARG A 587 -0.96 16.23 -8.54
N GLY A 588 -0.33 16.33 -9.71
CA GLY A 588 1.11 16.22 -9.87
C GLY A 588 1.57 16.55 -11.29
N ARG A 589 2.88 16.72 -11.45
CA ARG A 589 3.52 17.01 -12.74
C ARG A 589 4.78 16.17 -12.87
N THR A 590 5.07 15.71 -14.08
CA THR A 590 6.34 15.08 -14.41
C THR A 590 6.97 15.84 -15.57
N LEU A 591 8.20 16.28 -15.39
CA LEU A 591 8.93 17.10 -16.36
C LEU A 591 10.27 16.42 -16.65
N THR A 592 10.66 16.43 -17.92
CA THR A 592 11.96 15.91 -18.38
C THR A 592 12.58 16.89 -19.38
N ALA A 593 13.88 17.10 -19.26
CA ALA A 593 14.66 17.97 -20.14
C ALA A 593 16.13 17.57 -20.12
N ALA A 594 16.93 18.12 -21.06
CA ALA A 594 18.39 17.98 -20.99
C ALA A 594 18.96 18.62 -19.71
N SER A 595 18.34 19.72 -19.23
CA SER A 595 18.57 20.31 -17.92
C SER A 595 17.33 21.07 -17.47
N LEU A 596 16.89 20.84 -16.23
CA LEU A 596 15.72 21.49 -15.62
C LEU A 596 16.06 22.75 -14.81
N ASN A 597 17.35 23.13 -14.71
CA ASN A 597 17.76 24.30 -13.93
C ASN A 597 17.07 25.60 -14.39
N ARG A 598 16.72 25.71 -15.67
CA ARG A 598 16.02 26.88 -16.27
C ARG A 598 14.73 26.53 -17.01
N ALA A 599 14.27 25.29 -16.95
CA ALA A 599 13.10 24.81 -17.69
C ALA A 599 12.01 24.31 -16.74
N GLY A 600 10.78 24.14 -17.25
CA GLY A 600 9.69 23.50 -16.50
C GLY A 600 8.98 24.38 -15.46
N ILE A 601 9.13 25.69 -15.58
CA ILE A 601 8.62 26.69 -14.63
C ILE A 601 7.12 26.86 -14.79
N HIS A 602 6.41 27.01 -13.69
CA HIS A 602 4.97 27.25 -13.68
C HIS A 602 4.53 27.99 -12.41
N MET A 603 3.30 28.52 -12.45
CA MET A 603 2.67 29.12 -11.28
C MET A 603 2.39 28.06 -10.21
N GLY A 604 2.70 28.38 -8.95
CA GLY A 604 2.38 27.50 -7.80
C GLY A 604 3.43 26.41 -7.49
N GLU A 605 4.68 26.55 -7.93
CA GLU A 605 5.75 25.57 -7.59
C GLU A 605 5.94 25.38 -6.08
N HIS A 606 5.78 26.45 -5.29
CA HIS A 606 5.83 26.41 -3.82
C HIS A 606 4.70 25.59 -3.18
N LEU A 607 3.65 25.22 -3.91
CA LEU A 607 2.58 24.30 -3.49
C LEU A 607 2.87 22.85 -3.90
N HIS A 608 3.99 22.60 -4.57
CA HIS A 608 4.35 21.27 -5.05
C HIS A 608 5.51 20.73 -4.23
N VAL A 609 5.41 19.47 -3.83
CA VAL A 609 6.52 18.71 -3.22
C VAL A 609 7.22 17.91 -4.30
N VAL A 610 8.54 17.80 -4.21
CA VAL A 610 9.32 16.92 -5.09
C VAL A 610 9.16 15.48 -4.61
N ALA A 611 8.44 14.66 -5.37
CA ALA A 611 8.25 13.24 -5.04
C ALA A 611 9.43 12.38 -5.53
N HIS A 612 9.95 12.71 -6.71
CA HIS A 612 11.16 12.10 -7.27
C HIS A 612 11.94 13.08 -8.14
N ALA A 613 13.26 12.90 -8.23
CA ALA A 613 14.12 13.60 -9.17
C ALA A 613 15.18 12.67 -9.73
N SER A 614 15.62 12.93 -10.96
CA SER A 614 16.73 12.25 -11.60
C SER A 614 17.67 13.21 -12.29
N GLY A 615 18.95 12.84 -12.36
CA GLY A 615 19.98 13.64 -12.99
C GLY A 615 21.25 12.84 -13.26
N ARG A 616 22.22 13.51 -13.85
CA ARG A 616 23.59 13.00 -13.99
C ARG A 616 24.43 13.54 -12.85
N VAL A 617 25.09 12.64 -12.12
CA VAL A 617 26.04 12.96 -11.06
C VAL A 617 27.35 12.21 -11.33
N ALA A 618 28.44 12.94 -11.56
CA ALA A 618 29.74 12.38 -11.91
C ALA A 618 29.66 11.35 -13.05
N GLY A 619 28.91 11.68 -14.11
CA GLY A 619 28.70 10.83 -15.29
C GLY A 619 27.69 9.68 -15.12
N ASN A 620 27.21 9.41 -13.90
CA ASN A 620 26.23 8.35 -13.64
C ASN A 620 24.81 8.91 -13.60
N HIS A 621 23.85 8.18 -14.18
CA HIS A 621 22.44 8.49 -13.98
C HIS A 621 22.02 8.11 -12.56
N ARG A 622 21.49 9.07 -11.81
CA ARG A 622 21.02 8.89 -10.43
C ARG A 622 19.56 9.33 -10.33
N ALA A 623 18.77 8.54 -9.61
CA ALA A 623 17.37 8.84 -9.33
C ALA A 623 17.07 8.71 -7.84
N ILE A 624 16.36 9.68 -7.30
CA ILE A 624 16.00 9.79 -5.89
C ILE A 624 14.48 9.89 -5.79
N GLY A 625 13.88 8.98 -5.04
CA GLY A 625 12.47 9.04 -4.63
C GLY A 625 12.38 9.56 -3.21
N PHE A 626 12.11 10.86 -3.05
CA PHE A 626 12.05 11.55 -1.75
C PHE A 626 10.93 11.02 -0.85
N ALA A 627 9.75 10.74 -1.42
CA ALA A 627 8.61 10.22 -0.66
C ALA A 627 8.85 8.81 -0.08
N ARG A 628 9.77 8.04 -0.68
CA ARG A 628 10.12 6.68 -0.24
C ARG A 628 11.53 6.60 0.32
N SER A 629 12.24 7.71 0.44
CA SER A 629 13.66 7.78 0.80
C SER A 629 14.52 6.77 0.04
N ARG A 630 14.26 6.63 -1.26
CA ARG A 630 14.88 5.61 -2.12
C ARG A 630 15.90 6.24 -3.06
N ILE A 631 17.07 5.63 -3.15
CA ILE A 631 18.07 5.96 -4.17
C ILE A 631 18.19 4.82 -5.20
N ARG A 632 18.48 5.20 -6.44
CA ARG A 632 18.86 4.35 -7.57
C ARG A 632 20.01 5.01 -8.31
N GLU A 633 21.01 4.22 -8.69
CA GLU A 633 22.12 4.68 -9.51
C GLU A 633 22.45 3.69 -10.63
N GLY A 634 22.73 4.21 -11.81
CA GLY A 634 22.88 3.42 -13.02
C GLY A 634 21.53 2.96 -13.57
N ASN A 635 21.42 2.83 -14.89
CA ASN A 635 20.20 2.39 -15.55
C ASN A 635 20.03 0.87 -15.42
N GLY A 636 19.74 0.38 -14.22
CA GLY A 636 19.66 -1.05 -13.92
C GLY A 636 21.02 -1.72 -13.66
N ALA A 637 22.04 -0.94 -13.31
CA ALA A 637 23.36 -1.49 -12.98
C ALA A 637 23.27 -2.41 -11.75
N VAL A 638 23.76 -3.64 -11.91
CA VAL A 638 23.84 -4.64 -10.84
C VAL A 638 25.28 -4.81 -10.37
N VAL A 639 25.46 -5.09 -9.09
CA VAL A 639 26.74 -5.32 -8.43
C VAL A 639 26.66 -6.61 -7.61
N ASP A 640 27.81 -7.19 -7.28
CA ASP A 640 27.89 -8.23 -6.27
C ASP A 640 27.63 -7.66 -4.86
N LEU A 641 27.62 -8.52 -3.85
CA LEU A 641 27.32 -8.12 -2.47
C LEU A 641 28.38 -7.14 -1.91
N GLY A 642 29.67 -7.36 -2.21
CA GLY A 642 30.75 -6.43 -1.84
C GLY A 642 30.61 -5.07 -2.53
N GLY A 643 30.26 -5.06 -3.81
CA GLY A 643 29.96 -3.85 -4.57
C GLY A 643 28.73 -3.11 -4.06
N PHE A 644 27.71 -3.81 -3.56
CA PHE A 644 26.56 -3.20 -2.89
C PHE A 644 26.97 -2.51 -1.58
N GLN A 645 27.81 -3.15 -0.75
CA GLN A 645 28.37 -2.54 0.46
C GLN A 645 29.22 -1.30 0.13
N ALA A 646 30.10 -1.39 -0.87
CA ALA A 646 30.95 -0.27 -1.28
C ALA A 646 30.12 0.90 -1.85
N TRP A 647 29.11 0.59 -2.66
CA TRP A 647 28.20 1.60 -3.20
C TRP A 647 27.40 2.29 -2.09
N THR A 648 26.81 1.54 -1.16
CA THR A 648 26.07 2.11 -0.02
C THR A 648 26.98 2.92 0.93
N ALA A 649 28.23 2.49 1.14
CA ALA A 649 29.22 3.26 1.89
C ALA A 649 29.51 4.61 1.23
N ARG A 650 29.66 4.64 -0.11
CA ARG A 650 29.85 5.88 -0.87
C ARG A 650 28.63 6.81 -0.75
N MET A 651 27.41 6.27 -0.89
CA MET A 651 26.19 7.06 -0.70
C MET A 651 26.08 7.64 0.71
N ASN A 652 26.49 6.89 1.74
CA ASN A 652 26.54 7.41 3.10
C ASN A 652 27.57 8.53 3.24
N GLY A 653 28.75 8.38 2.63
CA GLY A 653 29.78 9.43 2.60
C GLY A 653 29.30 10.72 1.94
N GLU A 654 28.60 10.63 0.81
CA GLU A 654 28.01 11.79 0.13
C GLU A 654 26.91 12.46 1.01
N LEU A 655 26.07 11.69 1.70
CA LEU A 655 25.08 12.21 2.65
C LEU A 655 25.73 12.92 3.86
N LEU A 656 26.85 12.39 4.35
CA LEU A 656 27.61 13.01 5.46
C LEU A 656 28.32 14.29 5.01
N ALA A 657 28.83 14.33 3.78
CA ALA A 657 29.44 15.52 3.20
C ALA A 657 28.43 16.66 3.05
N GLY A 658 27.14 16.35 2.85
CA GLY A 658 26.06 17.33 2.87
C GLY A 658 26.19 18.40 1.78
N SER A 659 26.64 18.02 0.58
CA SER A 659 26.85 18.95 -0.53
C SER A 659 25.59 19.77 -0.83
N ARG A 660 25.79 21.02 -1.26
CA ARG A 660 24.69 21.92 -1.66
C ARG A 660 23.90 21.28 -2.79
N ALA A 661 22.60 21.07 -2.55
CA ALA A 661 21.69 20.54 -3.55
C ALA A 661 21.47 21.51 -4.72
N ALA A 662 21.05 21.00 -5.88
CA ALA A 662 20.69 21.82 -7.02
C ALA A 662 19.65 22.91 -6.64
N ALA A 663 19.96 24.17 -6.96
CA ALA A 663 19.15 25.35 -6.61
C ALA A 663 17.67 25.25 -7.05
N MET A 664 17.37 24.49 -8.12
CA MET A 664 15.98 24.30 -8.58
C MET A 664 15.05 23.68 -7.52
N PHE A 665 15.59 22.96 -6.54
CA PHE A 665 14.79 22.35 -5.47
C PHE A 665 14.21 23.39 -4.50
N ASP A 666 14.81 24.58 -4.40
CA ASP A 666 14.40 25.66 -3.51
C ASP A 666 13.13 26.38 -4.01
N ARG A 667 12.67 26.08 -5.23
CA ARG A 667 11.39 26.55 -5.80
C ARG A 667 10.17 25.78 -5.28
N TYR A 668 10.40 24.58 -4.75
CA TYR A 668 9.36 23.64 -4.33
C TYR A 668 9.18 23.63 -2.81
N ALA A 669 8.03 23.16 -2.35
CA ALA A 669 7.71 23.08 -0.93
C ALA A 669 8.75 22.26 -0.16
N MET A 670 9.19 22.81 0.97
CA MET A 670 10.16 22.18 1.87
C MET A 670 9.47 21.50 3.04
N PRO A 671 9.97 20.34 3.49
CA PRO A 671 9.51 19.76 4.75
C PRO A 671 9.80 20.73 5.88
N VAL A 672 8.84 20.90 6.79
CA VAL A 672 8.99 21.68 8.02
C VAL A 672 8.85 20.76 9.22
N ASP A 673 9.25 21.25 10.39
CA ASP A 673 9.02 20.56 11.65
C ASP A 673 7.53 20.35 11.91
N VAL A 674 7.22 19.37 12.76
CA VAL A 674 5.85 19.08 13.16
C VAL A 674 5.25 20.34 13.81
N PRO A 675 4.13 20.87 13.31
CA PRO A 675 3.51 22.05 13.89
C PRO A 675 2.99 21.74 15.30
N ALA A 676 2.96 22.75 16.17
CA ALA A 676 2.46 22.60 17.54
C ALA A 676 0.99 22.10 17.59
N ALA A 677 0.18 22.47 16.60
CA ALA A 677 -1.19 21.99 16.44
C ALA A 677 -1.28 21.01 15.26
N THR A 678 -1.54 19.74 15.56
CA THR A 678 -1.72 18.66 14.57
C THR A 678 -3.20 18.29 14.37
N GLU A 679 -4.13 19.16 14.76
CA GLU A 679 -5.56 18.90 14.64
C GLU A 679 -5.97 18.91 13.16
N PRO A 680 -6.47 17.78 12.60
CA PRO A 680 -6.93 17.71 11.22
C PRO A 680 -8.27 18.43 11.04
N VAL A 681 -8.40 19.22 9.97
CA VAL A 681 -9.66 19.88 9.59
C VAL A 681 -10.21 19.31 8.28
N ASN A 682 -9.34 19.09 7.30
CA ASN A 682 -9.69 18.47 6.03
C ASN A 682 -8.71 17.35 5.69
N ILE A 683 -9.20 16.33 4.98
CA ILE A 683 -8.39 15.24 4.49
C ILE A 683 -8.73 14.89 3.04
N LEU A 684 -7.70 14.58 2.25
CA LEU A 684 -7.80 13.89 0.97
C LEU A 684 -7.16 12.52 1.07
N VAL A 685 -7.88 11.49 0.64
CA VAL A 685 -7.36 10.13 0.50
C VAL A 685 -7.09 9.86 -0.97
N ASP A 686 -5.84 9.52 -1.29
CA ASP A 686 -5.40 9.21 -2.65
C ASP A 686 -5.64 7.72 -2.93
N LEU A 687 -6.67 7.43 -3.75
CA LEU A 687 -7.17 6.09 -4.06
C LEU A 687 -6.96 5.68 -5.52
N ASP A 688 -6.18 6.44 -6.29
CA ASP A 688 -5.92 6.13 -7.71
C ASP A 688 -5.28 4.73 -7.86
N ASP A 689 -4.34 4.41 -6.96
CA ASP A 689 -3.68 3.09 -6.89
C ASP A 689 -4.59 1.96 -6.32
N ALA A 690 -5.78 2.28 -5.82
CA ALA A 690 -6.69 1.34 -5.16
C ALA A 690 -7.83 0.84 -6.08
N VAL A 691 -8.06 1.53 -7.21
CA VAL A 691 -9.06 1.14 -8.21
C VAL A 691 -8.74 -0.26 -8.74
N ASP A 692 -9.74 -1.14 -8.76
CA ASP A 692 -9.67 -2.54 -9.20
C ASP A 692 -8.69 -3.46 -8.44
N ALA A 693 -7.93 -2.91 -7.49
CA ALA A 693 -6.89 -3.63 -6.76
C ALA A 693 -7.41 -4.30 -5.48
N TYR A 694 -8.54 -3.82 -4.93
CA TYR A 694 -9.11 -4.32 -3.69
C TYR A 694 -10.45 -5.00 -3.90
N VAL A 695 -10.65 -6.09 -3.18
CA VAL A 695 -11.88 -6.86 -3.13
C VAL A 695 -12.42 -6.89 -1.70
N ASP A 696 -13.73 -7.00 -1.55
CA ASP A 696 -14.37 -7.30 -0.28
C ASP A 696 -14.23 -8.78 0.10
N ASP A 697 -14.79 -9.17 1.24
CA ASP A 697 -14.75 -10.54 1.76
C ASP A 697 -15.46 -11.56 0.83
N ASP A 698 -16.31 -11.06 -0.08
CA ASP A 698 -17.00 -11.85 -1.10
C ASP A 698 -16.24 -11.92 -2.43
N GLY A 699 -15.06 -11.31 -2.51
CA GLY A 699 -14.21 -11.30 -3.70
C GLY A 699 -14.66 -10.30 -4.77
N LYS A 700 -15.62 -9.42 -4.46
CA LYS A 700 -16.10 -8.40 -5.39
C LYS A 700 -15.21 -7.16 -5.31
N VAL A 701 -14.90 -6.60 -6.47
CA VAL A 701 -14.06 -5.39 -6.57
C VAL A 701 -14.73 -4.21 -5.86
N ALA A 702 -13.99 -3.60 -4.94
CA ALA A 702 -14.42 -2.41 -4.23
C ALA A 702 -14.40 -1.19 -5.15
N ARG A 703 -15.48 -0.41 -5.14
CA ARG A 703 -15.62 0.85 -5.85
C ARG A 703 -15.51 2.01 -4.87
N PHE A 704 -14.74 3.03 -5.22
CA PHE A 704 -14.53 4.20 -4.39
C PHE A 704 -15.14 5.43 -5.04
N ASP A 705 -15.75 6.31 -4.25
CA ASP A 705 -16.17 7.63 -4.72
C ASP A 705 -14.94 8.54 -4.81
N LEU A 706 -14.44 8.74 -6.03
CA LEU A 706 -13.27 9.57 -6.32
C LEU A 706 -13.63 11.06 -6.46
N ASP A 707 -14.91 11.39 -6.65
CA ASP A 707 -15.36 12.78 -6.80
C ASP A 707 -15.42 13.52 -5.45
N ALA A 708 -15.66 12.79 -4.36
CA ALA A 708 -15.72 13.31 -2.99
C ALA A 708 -14.36 13.44 -2.28
N ALA A 709 -13.24 13.32 -2.99
CA ALA A 709 -11.97 12.92 -2.38
C ALA A 709 -11.42 13.86 -1.28
N CYS A 710 -11.79 15.14 -1.21
CA CYS A 710 -11.49 16.01 -0.07
C CYS A 710 -12.71 16.16 0.85
N VAL A 711 -12.60 15.73 2.10
CA VAL A 711 -13.69 15.72 3.08
C VAL A 711 -13.35 16.48 4.35
N ASP A 712 -14.37 16.96 5.04
CA ASP A 712 -14.25 17.55 6.37
C ASP A 712 -13.99 16.46 7.42
N VAL A 713 -13.12 16.80 8.38
CA VAL A 713 -12.79 15.95 9.52
C VAL A 713 -13.49 16.51 10.75
N VAL A 714 -14.28 15.67 11.41
CA VAL A 714 -15.07 16.05 12.59
C VAL A 714 -14.52 15.38 13.85
N PRO A 715 -14.60 16.03 15.03
CA PRO A 715 -14.25 15.38 16.30
C PRO A 715 -15.16 14.19 16.61
N ASP A 716 -14.59 13.14 17.18
CA ASP A 716 -15.32 11.98 17.72
C ASP A 716 -14.85 11.68 19.16
N PRO A 717 -15.58 12.17 20.19
CA PRO A 717 -15.17 12.01 21.58
C PRO A 717 -15.26 10.56 22.09
N THR A 718 -15.87 9.65 21.33
CA THR A 718 -16.00 8.23 21.73
C THR A 718 -14.73 7.41 21.46
N ALA A 719 -13.79 7.94 20.67
CA ALA A 719 -12.57 7.26 20.23
C ALA A 719 -11.30 7.93 20.80
N ALA A 720 -10.91 7.57 22.03
CA ALA A 720 -9.80 8.19 22.76
C ALA A 720 -8.47 8.30 21.95
N ASP A 721 -8.08 7.24 21.22
CA ASP A 721 -6.81 7.23 20.45
C ASP A 721 -6.92 7.84 19.04
N PHE A 722 -8.13 8.02 18.52
CA PHE A 722 -8.39 8.60 17.20
C PHE A 722 -9.52 9.62 17.35
N PRO A 723 -9.22 10.81 17.90
CA PRO A 723 -10.22 11.77 18.34
C PRO A 723 -10.98 12.46 17.19
N TYR A 724 -10.71 12.08 15.95
CA TYR A 724 -11.29 12.64 14.75
C TYR A 724 -11.74 11.55 13.78
N ARG A 725 -12.79 11.83 13.00
CA ARG A 725 -13.30 10.93 11.96
C ARG A 725 -13.74 11.68 10.72
N PHE A 726 -13.80 10.96 9.60
CA PHE A 726 -14.40 11.39 8.35
C PHE A 726 -15.13 10.21 7.68
N GLU A 727 -15.89 10.49 6.63
CA GLU A 727 -16.61 9.48 5.86
C GLU A 727 -16.00 9.34 4.46
N LEU A 728 -15.85 8.08 4.01
CA LEU A 728 -15.34 7.74 2.69
C LEU A 728 -16.39 6.93 1.93
N GLY A 729 -16.73 7.32 0.70
CA GLY A 729 -17.67 6.58 -0.13
C GLY A 729 -17.05 5.28 -0.67
N VAL A 730 -17.57 4.13 -0.25
CA VAL A 730 -17.17 2.79 -0.69
C VAL A 730 -18.40 1.99 -1.11
N ASN A 731 -18.38 1.43 -2.31
CA ASN A 731 -19.50 0.66 -2.89
C ASN A 731 -20.84 1.42 -2.85
N GLY A 732 -20.80 2.75 -2.99
CA GLY A 732 -21.99 3.62 -2.92
C GLY A 732 -22.51 3.87 -1.50
N ARG A 733 -21.77 3.49 -0.45
CA ARG A 733 -22.13 3.72 0.96
C ARG A 733 -21.05 4.54 1.67
N PRO A 734 -21.42 5.47 2.57
CA PRO A 734 -20.44 6.16 3.40
C PRO A 734 -19.87 5.20 4.46
N VAL A 735 -18.53 5.16 4.56
CA VAL A 735 -17.80 4.34 5.51
C VAL A 735 -17.04 5.24 6.49
N PRO A 736 -17.22 5.08 7.81
CA PRO A 736 -16.49 5.87 8.79
C PRO A 736 -15.01 5.46 8.85
N VAL A 737 -14.15 6.47 8.89
CA VAL A 737 -12.69 6.33 9.04
C VAL A 737 -12.21 7.26 10.13
N TRP A 738 -11.54 6.69 11.12
CA TRP A 738 -10.95 7.44 12.23
C TRP A 738 -9.51 7.80 11.92
N ILE A 739 -9.09 8.99 12.35
CA ILE A 739 -7.75 9.53 12.13
C ILE A 739 -7.17 10.11 13.43
N GLY A 740 -5.88 9.86 13.66
CA GLY A 740 -5.14 10.39 14.81
C GLY A 740 -3.68 10.67 14.45
N TRP A 741 -3.10 11.69 15.08
CA TRP A 741 -1.67 11.98 14.98
C TRP A 741 -0.89 11.06 15.94
N HIS A 742 0.18 10.43 15.45
CA HIS A 742 1.00 9.53 16.26
C HIS A 742 2.41 10.11 16.46
N PRO A 743 2.71 10.77 17.60
CA PRO A 743 3.95 11.54 17.82
C PRO A 743 5.24 10.74 17.59
N ARG A 744 5.34 9.52 18.13
CA ARG A 744 6.53 8.65 17.94
C ARG A 744 6.76 8.23 16.49
N ARG A 745 5.69 8.08 15.69
CA ARG A 745 5.80 7.71 14.26
C ARG A 745 5.99 8.94 13.37
N GLY A 746 5.71 10.13 13.89
CA GLY A 746 5.68 11.38 13.12
C GLY A 746 4.71 11.34 11.94
N LYS A 747 3.58 10.62 12.07
CA LYS A 747 2.61 10.40 10.99
C LYS A 747 1.17 10.42 11.50
N TYR A 748 0.23 10.78 10.63
CA TYR A 748 -1.17 10.45 10.83
C TYR A 748 -1.40 8.96 10.60
N TRP A 749 -2.31 8.41 11.39
CA TRP A 749 -2.71 7.02 11.30
C TRP A 749 -4.22 6.93 11.12
N LEU A 750 -4.65 6.02 10.26
CA LEU A 750 -6.04 5.73 9.97
C LEU A 750 -6.47 4.42 10.62
N ARG A 751 -7.72 4.37 11.08
CA ARG A 751 -8.38 3.16 11.57
C ARG A 751 -9.77 3.08 10.95
N SER A 752 -10.08 1.95 10.33
CA SER A 752 -11.44 1.64 9.88
C SER A 752 -11.61 0.13 9.75
N PRO A 753 -12.51 -0.50 10.51
CA PRO A 753 -12.82 -1.92 10.37
C PRO A 753 -13.30 -2.27 8.95
N ALA A 754 -14.17 -1.44 8.38
CA ALA A 754 -14.72 -1.64 7.03
C ALA A 754 -13.64 -1.56 5.94
N LEU A 755 -12.75 -0.56 5.98
CA LEU A 755 -11.61 -0.52 5.03
C LEU A 755 -10.57 -1.62 5.32
N SER A 756 -10.55 -2.18 6.52
CA SER A 756 -9.66 -3.30 6.87
C SER A 756 -10.17 -4.64 6.34
N ALA A 757 -11.47 -4.77 6.10
CA ALA A 757 -12.08 -5.92 5.44
C ALA A 757 -11.65 -5.99 3.96
N LEU A 758 -11.55 -4.85 3.28
CA LEU A 758 -11.10 -4.80 1.89
C LEU A 758 -9.65 -5.30 1.74
N LYS A 759 -9.44 -6.38 0.99
CA LYS A 759 -8.13 -7.03 0.77
C LYS A 759 -7.64 -6.81 -0.65
N ARG A 760 -6.33 -6.75 -0.83
CA ARG A 760 -5.73 -6.63 -2.16
C ARG A 760 -5.88 -7.96 -2.92
N ARG A 761 -6.31 -7.92 -4.18
CA ARG A 761 -6.60 -9.09 -5.01
C ARG A 761 -5.41 -10.03 -5.21
N ASP A 762 -4.21 -9.48 -5.32
CA ASP A 762 -2.94 -10.21 -5.51
C ASP A 762 -2.19 -10.51 -4.20
N ALA A 763 -2.67 -9.98 -3.07
CA ALA A 763 -2.08 -10.16 -1.75
C ALA A 763 -3.18 -10.05 -0.67
N PRO A 764 -3.96 -11.12 -0.43
CA PRO A 764 -5.12 -11.10 0.46
C PRO A 764 -4.80 -10.74 1.92
N ASN A 765 -3.53 -10.87 2.32
CA ASN A 765 -3.03 -10.46 3.65
C ASN A 765 -2.85 -8.93 3.81
N VAL A 766 -2.99 -8.15 2.74
CA VAL A 766 -2.85 -6.69 2.77
C VAL A 766 -4.23 -6.02 2.68
N SER A 767 -4.67 -5.40 3.79
CA SER A 767 -5.88 -4.59 3.79
C SER A 767 -5.67 -3.18 3.23
N LEU A 768 -6.74 -2.53 2.78
CA LEU A 768 -6.69 -1.15 2.29
C LEU A 768 -6.22 -0.19 3.38
N THR A 769 -6.74 -0.28 4.60
CA THR A 769 -6.27 0.55 5.73
C THR A 769 -4.77 0.36 5.99
N LYS A 770 -4.29 -0.89 5.97
CA LYS A 770 -2.85 -1.19 6.12
C LYS A 770 -2.05 -0.50 5.01
N ARG A 771 -2.51 -0.56 3.76
CA ARG A 771 -1.83 0.07 2.63
C ARG A 771 -1.82 1.60 2.72
N LEU A 772 -2.94 2.23 3.05
CA LEU A 772 -3.05 3.69 3.20
C LEU A 772 -2.08 4.21 4.27
N ASN A 773 -2.01 3.52 5.42
CA ASN A 773 -1.08 3.86 6.50
C ASN A 773 0.38 3.61 6.13
N GLN A 774 0.69 2.53 5.40
CA GLN A 774 2.05 2.24 4.91
C GLN A 774 2.52 3.32 3.93
N ARG A 775 1.71 3.63 2.92
CA ARG A 775 2.07 4.57 1.85
C ARG A 775 1.90 6.03 2.23
N GLN A 776 1.16 6.31 3.32
CA GLN A 776 0.75 7.67 3.68
C GLN A 776 0.12 8.39 2.48
N SER A 777 -0.77 7.68 1.78
CA SER A 777 -1.54 8.18 0.63
C SER A 777 -2.67 9.11 1.07
N ILE A 778 -2.34 10.08 1.93
CA ILE A 778 -3.25 11.06 2.50
C ILE A 778 -2.62 12.45 2.49
N ARG A 779 -3.48 13.46 2.46
CA ARG A 779 -3.12 14.88 2.64
C ARG A 779 -4.06 15.48 3.67
N VAL A 780 -3.53 16.27 4.60
CA VAL A 780 -4.30 16.81 5.74
C VAL A 780 -3.99 18.29 5.92
N ILE A 781 -5.03 19.12 5.98
CA ILE A 781 -4.95 20.51 6.47
C ILE A 781 -5.14 20.50 7.98
N THR A 782 -4.28 21.25 8.67
CA THR A 782 -4.40 21.49 10.11
C THR A 782 -5.10 22.81 10.41
N ARG A 783 -5.70 22.94 11.60
CA ARG A 783 -6.51 24.13 11.99
C ARG A 783 -5.81 25.48 11.77
N ASN A 784 -4.49 25.55 11.91
CA ASN A 784 -3.73 26.80 11.77
C ASN A 784 -3.20 27.04 10.35
N SER A 785 -3.39 26.10 9.41
CA SER A 785 -2.97 26.16 8.00
C SER A 785 -1.50 26.55 7.70
N ALA A 786 -0.67 26.69 8.74
CA ALA A 786 0.73 27.09 8.61
C ALA A 786 1.58 25.99 7.94
N ALA A 787 1.17 24.74 8.09
CA ALA A 787 1.78 23.60 7.42
C ALA A 787 0.70 22.60 6.99
N LEU A 788 0.91 22.01 5.81
CA LEU A 788 0.06 20.96 5.26
C LEU A 788 0.79 19.63 5.36
N TYR A 789 0.09 18.59 5.82
CA TYR A 789 0.65 17.25 5.89
C TYR A 789 0.39 16.50 4.59
N ALA A 790 1.43 15.99 3.95
CA ALA A 790 1.30 15.15 2.77
C ALA A 790 2.42 14.10 2.75
N TYR A 791 2.13 12.90 2.23
CA TYR A 791 3.17 11.88 1.99
C TYR A 791 4.07 11.57 3.19
N GLY A 792 3.53 11.64 4.41
CA GLY A 792 4.27 11.31 5.63
C GLY A 792 5.02 12.46 6.31
N LYS A 793 4.93 13.70 5.83
CA LYS A 793 5.64 14.87 6.37
C LYS A 793 4.78 16.14 6.31
N PHE A 794 5.14 17.15 7.10
CA PHE A 794 4.57 18.50 7.01
C PHE A 794 5.39 19.36 6.05
N TYR A 795 4.71 20.21 5.29
CA TYR A 795 5.31 21.14 4.33
C TYR A 795 4.80 22.55 4.56
N GLY A 796 5.71 23.52 4.47
CA GLY A 796 5.35 24.93 4.40
C GLY A 796 4.81 25.27 3.01
N VAL A 797 3.64 25.92 2.96
CA VAL A 797 2.94 26.28 1.71
C VAL A 797 2.98 27.79 1.41
N GLY A 798 3.70 28.58 2.22
CA GLY A 798 3.83 30.02 2.01
C GLY A 798 4.80 30.35 0.88
N LEU A 799 4.43 31.33 0.03
CA LEU A 799 5.34 31.91 -0.94
C LEU A 799 6.27 32.93 -0.25
N ASP A 800 7.54 32.57 -0.07
CA ASP A 800 8.57 33.48 0.44
C ASP A 800 9.56 33.87 -0.66
N LEU A 801 9.42 35.09 -1.19
CA LEU A 801 10.30 35.63 -2.24
C LEU A 801 11.66 36.10 -1.70
N SER A 802 11.84 36.18 -0.38
CA SER A 802 13.10 36.62 0.23
C SER A 802 14.15 35.51 0.35
N VAL A 803 13.74 34.25 0.16
CA VAL A 803 14.64 33.10 0.25
C VAL A 803 15.67 33.15 -0.88
N ALA A 804 16.95 33.18 -0.52
CA ALA A 804 18.04 33.10 -1.47
C ALA A 804 17.93 31.83 -2.31
N ASN A 805 18.01 31.95 -3.64
CA ASN A 805 17.77 30.87 -4.60
C ASN A 805 16.35 30.24 -4.57
N GLY A 806 15.41 30.83 -3.82
CA GLY A 806 14.01 30.40 -3.77
C GLY A 806 13.19 30.80 -5.00
N PRO A 807 11.85 30.91 -4.88
CA PRO A 807 10.95 31.15 -6.01
C PRO A 807 11.28 32.41 -6.83
N ALA A 808 11.76 33.48 -6.19
CA ALA A 808 12.13 34.74 -6.85
C ALA A 808 13.40 34.64 -7.72
N SER A 809 14.28 33.67 -7.47
CA SER A 809 15.61 33.57 -8.09
C SER A 809 15.56 33.43 -9.61
N VAL A 810 14.55 32.72 -10.10
CA VAL A 810 14.27 32.58 -11.53
C VAL A 810 14.05 33.96 -12.15
N ILE A 811 13.14 34.74 -11.58
CA ILE A 811 12.78 36.06 -12.12
C ILE A 811 13.95 37.03 -11.98
N ALA A 812 14.63 37.02 -10.84
CA ALA A 812 15.84 37.80 -10.62
C ALA A 812 16.93 37.50 -11.66
N GLY A 813 17.06 36.25 -12.09
CA GLY A 813 18.00 35.83 -13.14
C GLY A 813 17.61 36.23 -14.57
N LEU A 814 16.35 36.62 -14.81
CA LEU A 814 15.88 37.11 -16.11
C LEU A 814 16.05 38.62 -16.28
N ILE A 815 16.20 39.35 -15.17
CA ILE A 815 16.27 40.81 -15.13
C ILE A 815 17.74 41.25 -15.11
N GLU A 816 18.14 41.88 -16.20
CA GLU A 816 19.48 42.41 -16.44
C GLU A 816 19.42 43.94 -16.36
N GLY A 817 20.21 44.52 -15.45
CA GLY A 817 20.39 45.96 -15.35
C GLY A 817 21.37 46.42 -16.44
N VAL A 818 20.97 47.40 -17.24
CA VAL A 818 21.74 47.89 -18.39
C VAL A 818 22.08 49.37 -18.15
N SER A 819 23.38 49.65 -18.02
CA SER A 819 23.87 51.01 -17.90
C SER A 819 23.47 51.85 -19.12
N GLY A 820 22.86 53.02 -18.88
CA GLY A 820 22.37 53.92 -19.94
C GLY A 820 20.85 53.92 -20.13
N LEU A 821 20.12 52.85 -19.78
CA LEU A 821 18.65 52.83 -19.91
C LEU A 821 17.93 53.80 -18.94
N ALA A 822 18.57 54.15 -17.83
CA ALA A 822 18.07 55.17 -16.90
C ALA A 822 18.13 56.60 -17.47
N GLY A 823 19.05 56.86 -18.41
CA GLY A 823 19.25 58.16 -19.06
C GLY A 823 18.42 58.39 -20.32
N ILE A 824 17.49 57.47 -20.63
CA ILE A 824 16.58 57.59 -21.77
C ILE A 824 15.36 58.43 -21.39
N TYR A 825 15.04 59.44 -22.20
CA TYR A 825 13.99 60.42 -21.91
C TYR A 825 12.74 60.27 -22.77
N SER A 826 12.76 59.34 -23.74
CA SER A 826 11.61 59.08 -24.62
C SER A 826 11.74 57.69 -25.25
N GLU A 827 10.64 57.14 -25.77
CA GLU A 827 10.69 55.88 -26.49
C GLU A 827 11.36 56.02 -27.86
N LYS A 828 10.92 57.01 -28.66
CA LYS A 828 11.33 57.18 -30.07
C LYS A 828 12.02 58.52 -30.34
N GLY A 829 12.02 59.45 -29.38
CA GLY A 829 12.55 60.81 -29.57
C GLY A 829 11.60 61.69 -30.38
N ASP A 830 11.97 62.96 -30.53
CA ASP A 830 11.27 63.90 -31.41
C ASP A 830 11.97 63.88 -32.77
N LEU A 831 11.28 63.37 -33.79
CA LEU A 831 11.82 63.10 -35.11
C LEU A 831 10.90 63.80 -36.11
N THR A 832 11.28 65.01 -36.53
CA THR A 832 10.46 65.91 -37.34
C THR A 832 10.90 66.00 -38.81
N ALA A 833 12.02 65.38 -39.16
CA ALA A 833 12.57 65.32 -40.52
C ALA A 833 13.26 63.95 -40.77
N PRO A 834 13.51 63.56 -42.03
CA PRO A 834 14.26 62.33 -42.34
C PRO A 834 15.64 62.28 -41.66
N ALA A 835 15.96 61.15 -41.03
CA ALA A 835 17.21 60.94 -40.31
C ALA A 835 17.76 59.52 -40.54
N SER A 836 19.07 59.36 -40.35
CA SER A 836 19.72 58.05 -40.44
C SER A 836 19.38 57.13 -39.27
N THR A 837 19.08 57.69 -38.09
CA THR A 837 18.66 56.97 -36.88
C THR A 837 17.85 57.87 -35.93
N TRP A 838 17.22 57.27 -34.92
CA TRP A 838 16.52 57.98 -33.85
C TRP A 838 17.49 58.71 -32.90
N PRO A 839 17.05 59.76 -32.19
CA PRO A 839 17.89 60.49 -31.23
C PRO A 839 18.54 59.55 -30.20
N ALA A 840 19.81 59.78 -29.84
CA ALA A 840 20.52 58.96 -28.86
C ALA A 840 19.88 58.97 -27.45
N SER A 841 19.05 59.97 -27.15
CA SER A 841 18.26 60.08 -25.92
C SER A 841 16.95 59.28 -25.94
N SER A 842 16.66 58.55 -27.03
CA SER A 842 15.49 57.68 -27.17
C SER A 842 15.86 56.21 -27.06
N LEU A 843 14.90 55.37 -26.63
CA LEU A 843 15.09 53.94 -26.49
C LEU A 843 15.44 53.27 -27.83
N PHE A 844 14.75 53.67 -28.90
CA PHE A 844 15.01 53.19 -30.26
C PHE A 844 16.43 53.58 -30.74
N GLY A 845 16.87 54.81 -30.45
CA GLY A 845 18.22 55.27 -30.81
C GLY A 845 19.31 54.49 -30.06
N PHE A 846 19.09 54.24 -28.77
CA PHE A 846 19.97 53.42 -27.94
C PHE A 846 20.08 51.98 -28.46
N MET A 847 18.95 51.32 -28.74
CA MET A 847 18.92 49.95 -29.27
C MET A 847 19.60 49.87 -30.64
N ASP A 848 19.30 50.82 -31.53
CA ASP A 848 19.90 50.86 -32.86
C ASP A 848 21.42 51.01 -32.82
N ALA A 849 21.94 51.85 -31.91
CA ALA A 849 23.38 52.04 -31.73
C ALA A 849 24.06 50.82 -31.09
N ALA A 850 23.40 50.13 -30.15
CA ALA A 850 23.98 49.00 -29.44
C ALA A 850 23.97 47.68 -30.24
N LEU A 851 23.04 47.50 -31.17
CA LEU A 851 22.80 46.21 -31.84
C LEU A 851 23.42 46.08 -33.23
N LYS A 852 23.96 47.17 -33.78
CA LYS A 852 24.62 47.16 -35.10
C LYS A 852 26.04 46.57 -35.03
N PRO A 853 26.52 45.93 -36.11
CA PRO A 853 27.88 45.38 -36.18
C PRO A 853 29.01 46.39 -35.92
N ALA A 854 28.79 47.67 -36.26
CA ALA A 854 29.75 48.74 -36.05
C ALA A 854 29.82 49.25 -34.60
N SER A 855 28.99 48.71 -33.70
CA SER A 855 28.95 49.12 -32.31
C SER A 855 30.15 48.61 -31.53
N THR A 856 30.81 49.50 -30.80
CA THR A 856 31.85 49.15 -29.82
C THR A 856 31.26 48.88 -28.42
N ALA A 857 29.96 49.14 -28.24
CA ALA A 857 29.27 49.09 -26.96
C ALA A 857 28.42 47.82 -26.86
N THR A 858 28.95 46.75 -26.28
CA THR A 858 28.26 45.46 -26.11
C THR A 858 27.26 45.45 -24.94
N VAL A 859 26.64 46.58 -24.64
CA VAL A 859 25.85 46.80 -23.41
C VAL A 859 24.57 45.95 -23.40
N LEU A 860 24.04 45.60 -24.58
CA LEU A 860 22.90 44.67 -24.74
C LEU A 860 23.32 43.23 -25.13
N GLY A 861 24.62 42.98 -25.24
CA GLY A 861 25.22 41.75 -25.74
C GLY A 861 25.91 41.91 -27.10
N LEU A 862 26.18 40.79 -27.76
CA LEU A 862 26.81 40.78 -29.09
C LEU A 862 25.86 41.36 -30.15
N PRO A 863 26.35 42.23 -31.05
CA PRO A 863 25.55 42.81 -32.12
C PRO A 863 25.04 41.75 -33.10
N PHE A 864 24.14 42.15 -33.98
CA PHE A 864 23.53 41.27 -34.97
C PHE A 864 23.94 41.67 -36.38
N PRO A 865 24.32 40.71 -37.24
CA PRO A 865 24.62 41.01 -38.64
C PRO A 865 23.37 41.53 -39.36
N MET A 866 22.17 41.08 -38.96
CA MET A 866 20.90 41.55 -39.52
C MET A 866 20.01 42.15 -38.43
N LEU A 867 19.62 43.43 -38.60
CA LEU A 867 18.73 44.15 -37.69
C LEU A 867 17.68 44.95 -38.47
N LEU A 868 16.43 44.81 -38.05
CA LEU A 868 15.25 45.38 -38.69
C LEU A 868 14.32 46.02 -37.66
N CYS A 869 13.76 47.18 -37.99
CA CYS A 869 12.66 47.82 -37.24
C CYS A 869 11.29 47.41 -37.84
N ASP A 870 10.49 46.68 -37.05
CA ASP A 870 9.15 46.20 -37.43
C ASP A 870 8.01 47.05 -36.81
N ASP A 871 8.34 48.08 -36.03
CA ASP A 871 7.39 49.00 -35.39
C ASP A 871 6.32 49.58 -36.35
N LEU A 872 5.09 49.79 -35.87
CA LEU A 872 3.86 50.24 -36.56
C LEU A 872 3.19 49.20 -37.47
N ASP A 873 1.90 49.43 -37.77
CA ASP A 873 1.01 48.54 -38.54
C ASP A 873 0.83 47.15 -37.87
N ASP A 874 0.67 46.07 -38.64
CA ASP A 874 0.61 44.68 -38.13
C ASP A 874 2.02 44.22 -37.67
N GLU A 875 2.52 44.77 -36.56
CA GLU A 875 3.85 44.47 -36.00
C GLU A 875 3.86 43.21 -35.11
N VAL A 876 5.00 42.53 -35.12
CA VAL A 876 5.30 41.39 -34.24
C VAL A 876 6.24 41.78 -33.10
N ALA A 877 7.05 42.81 -33.34
CA ALA A 877 8.04 43.33 -32.42
C ALA A 877 8.42 44.76 -32.83
N ASP A 878 9.07 45.52 -31.95
CA ASP A 878 9.68 46.79 -32.32
C ASP A 878 10.92 46.55 -33.21
N PHE A 879 11.75 45.56 -32.82
CA PHE A 879 12.92 45.14 -33.59
C PHE A 879 12.97 43.61 -33.79
N VAL A 880 13.45 43.21 -34.96
CA VAL A 880 13.77 41.84 -35.34
C VAL A 880 15.26 41.75 -35.63
N ALA A 881 15.94 40.79 -35.01
CA ALA A 881 17.38 40.60 -35.20
C ALA A 881 17.72 39.13 -35.47
N VAL A 882 18.68 38.90 -36.38
CA VAL A 882 19.10 37.57 -36.81
C VAL A 882 20.62 37.50 -36.89
N ASP A 883 21.15 36.39 -36.39
CA ASP A 883 22.52 35.94 -36.63
C ASP A 883 22.48 34.53 -37.24
N ASP A 884 22.74 34.45 -38.53
CA ASP A 884 22.72 33.22 -39.34
C ASP A 884 24.12 32.68 -39.64
N ARG A 885 25.17 33.35 -39.17
CA ARG A 885 26.59 33.06 -39.50
C ARG A 885 27.47 32.90 -38.28
N GLY A 886 27.01 33.33 -37.11
CA GLY A 886 27.71 33.18 -35.85
C GLY A 886 27.88 31.71 -35.42
N PRO A 887 28.79 31.46 -34.46
CA PRO A 887 29.00 30.12 -33.90
C PRO A 887 27.75 29.56 -33.19
N GLU A 888 26.86 30.45 -32.72
CA GLU A 888 25.52 30.13 -32.25
C GLU A 888 24.52 30.91 -33.11
N LEU A 889 23.59 30.21 -33.77
CA LEU A 889 22.55 30.84 -34.57
C LEU A 889 21.52 31.48 -33.65
N ARG A 890 21.15 32.75 -33.91
CA ARG A 890 20.26 33.53 -33.01
C ARG A 890 19.12 34.17 -33.79
N ALA A 891 17.89 34.00 -33.31
CA ALA A 891 16.72 34.75 -33.78
C ALA A 891 16.06 35.46 -32.59
N VAL A 892 15.93 36.79 -32.70
CA VAL A 892 15.47 37.63 -31.59
C VAL A 892 14.33 38.55 -32.04
N LEU A 893 13.26 38.56 -31.25
CA LEU A 893 12.21 39.58 -31.30
C LEU A 893 12.33 40.47 -30.07
N MET A 894 12.17 41.78 -30.23
CA MET A 894 12.33 42.76 -29.15
C MET A 894 11.11 43.64 -28.99
N ALA A 895 10.59 43.72 -27.76
CA ALA A 895 9.58 44.69 -27.36
C ALA A 895 10.23 45.80 -26.53
N ALA A 896 10.14 47.03 -27.00
CA ALA A 896 10.73 48.22 -26.43
C ALA A 896 9.64 49.06 -25.76
N LYS A 897 9.83 49.43 -24.49
CA LYS A 897 8.87 50.27 -23.78
C LYS A 897 9.54 51.32 -22.92
N TRP A 898 9.06 52.55 -23.01
CA TRP A 898 9.51 53.63 -22.14
C TRP A 898 8.35 54.33 -21.43
N LYS A 899 8.63 54.86 -20.23
CA LYS A 899 7.70 55.71 -19.48
C LYS A 899 8.44 56.78 -18.69
N ALA A 900 7.83 57.96 -18.55
CA ALA A 900 8.34 59.01 -17.67
C ALA A 900 8.19 58.61 -16.18
N GLY A 901 9.18 58.96 -15.35
CA GLY A 901 9.15 58.76 -13.90
C GLY A 901 10.37 58.03 -13.36
N LYS A 902 10.40 57.80 -12.05
CA LYS A 902 11.45 57.01 -11.39
C LYS A 902 11.17 55.51 -11.59
N PRO A 903 12.14 54.72 -12.07
CA PRO A 903 11.94 53.28 -12.22
C PRO A 903 11.68 52.62 -10.86
N GLY A 904 10.72 51.70 -10.83
CA GLY A 904 10.27 50.99 -9.63
C GLY A 904 9.98 49.52 -9.92
N ALA A 905 9.20 48.88 -9.05
CA ALA A 905 8.78 47.48 -9.16
C ALA A 905 7.28 47.33 -9.51
N GLY A 906 6.70 48.30 -10.23
CA GLY A 906 5.27 48.34 -10.53
C GLY A 906 4.85 47.42 -11.68
N ALA A 907 3.79 46.63 -11.49
CA ALA A 907 3.30 45.67 -12.50
C ALA A 907 2.48 46.30 -13.64
N SER A 908 1.87 47.46 -13.44
CA SER A 908 0.87 48.02 -14.36
C SER A 908 1.40 48.35 -15.76
N THR A 909 2.63 48.87 -15.86
CA THR A 909 3.25 49.25 -17.14
C THR A 909 3.85 48.05 -17.87
N LEU A 910 4.11 46.94 -17.16
CA LEU A 910 4.63 45.71 -17.75
C LEU A 910 3.55 44.87 -18.43
N TYR A 911 2.28 45.05 -18.08
CA TYR A 911 1.19 44.21 -18.59
C TYR A 911 1.12 44.21 -20.13
N ASP A 912 1.24 45.39 -20.75
CA ASP A 912 1.21 45.54 -22.20
C ASP A 912 2.37 44.82 -22.89
N VAL A 913 3.58 44.98 -22.37
CA VAL A 913 4.81 44.39 -22.92
C VAL A 913 4.78 42.88 -22.76
N CYS A 914 4.40 42.38 -21.58
CA CYS A 914 4.21 40.95 -21.34
C CYS A 914 3.13 40.36 -22.26
N GLY A 915 2.05 41.11 -22.52
CA GLY A 915 1.02 40.73 -23.48
C GLY A 915 1.54 40.63 -24.91
N GLN A 916 2.38 41.58 -25.34
CA GLN A 916 3.02 41.56 -26.66
C GLN A 916 3.94 40.35 -26.82
N VAL A 917 4.77 40.06 -25.80
CA VAL A 917 5.62 38.85 -25.77
C VAL A 917 4.78 37.59 -25.98
N VAL A 918 3.77 37.36 -25.14
CA VAL A 918 2.98 36.12 -25.14
C VAL A 918 2.22 35.95 -26.46
N LYS A 919 1.60 37.02 -27.00
CA LYS A 919 0.89 36.97 -28.29
C LYS A 919 1.81 36.60 -29.44
N ASN A 920 3.04 37.09 -29.42
CA ASN A 920 3.96 36.99 -30.55
C ASN A 920 4.93 35.79 -30.46
N LEU A 921 4.83 34.96 -29.41
CA LEU A 921 5.54 33.67 -29.32
C LEU A 921 5.22 32.73 -30.50
N ALA A 922 4.03 32.85 -31.08
CA ALA A 922 3.61 32.07 -32.25
C ALA A 922 4.50 32.25 -33.49
N TYR A 923 5.30 33.33 -33.55
CA TYR A 923 6.22 33.62 -34.64
C TYR A 923 7.66 33.14 -34.40
N LEU A 924 8.01 32.80 -33.16
CA LEU A 924 9.33 32.30 -32.74
C LEU A 924 9.38 30.78 -32.50
N LYS A 925 8.24 30.09 -32.46
CA LYS A 925 8.21 28.62 -32.38
C LYS A 925 8.77 27.97 -33.65
N VAL A 926 9.23 26.72 -33.58
CA VAL A 926 9.88 26.02 -34.72
C VAL A 926 8.92 25.84 -35.90
N ASP A 927 7.65 25.56 -35.61
CA ASP A 927 6.54 25.39 -36.56
C ASP A 927 5.74 26.69 -36.79
N ALA A 928 6.35 27.85 -36.52
CA ALA A 928 5.70 29.14 -36.63
C ALA A 928 5.30 29.48 -38.06
N ILE A 929 4.21 30.23 -38.19
CA ILE A 929 3.90 30.96 -39.43
C ILE A 929 4.99 32.00 -39.71
N ASP A 930 5.19 32.34 -40.97
CA ASP A 930 6.14 33.39 -41.34
C ASP A 930 5.73 34.74 -40.73
N LEU A 931 6.69 35.63 -40.49
CA LEU A 931 6.44 36.94 -39.89
C LEU A 931 5.42 37.72 -40.77
N PRO A 932 4.33 38.25 -40.19
CA PRO A 932 3.43 39.17 -40.88
C PRO A 932 4.18 40.46 -41.19
N GLY A 933 3.83 41.09 -42.32
CA GLY A 933 4.63 42.17 -42.89
C GLY A 933 5.35 41.68 -44.13
N THR A 934 4.73 41.88 -45.30
CA THR A 934 5.33 41.57 -46.60
C THR A 934 6.66 42.33 -46.78
N ALA A 935 7.53 41.84 -47.68
CA ALA A 935 8.75 42.57 -48.10
C ALA A 935 8.50 44.05 -48.46
N VAL A 936 7.23 44.39 -48.75
CA VAL A 936 6.72 45.75 -48.99
C VAL A 936 6.78 46.64 -47.73
N LYS A 937 6.39 46.18 -46.53
CA LYS A 937 6.44 46.97 -45.28
C LYS A 937 7.88 47.31 -44.95
N TRP A 938 8.73 46.29 -44.88
CA TRP A 938 10.12 46.40 -44.47
C TRP A 938 11.02 47.08 -45.52
N GLY A 939 10.60 47.08 -46.79
CA GLY A 939 11.23 47.86 -47.86
C GLY A 939 10.91 49.36 -47.83
N ARG A 940 9.87 49.77 -47.09
CA ARG A 940 9.50 51.19 -46.90
C ARG A 940 10.19 51.76 -45.65
N PRO A 941 10.47 53.06 -45.62
CA PRO A 941 11.00 53.70 -44.43
C PRO A 941 9.93 53.78 -43.32
N TRP A 942 10.38 53.69 -42.08
CA TRP A 942 9.58 53.95 -40.89
C TRP A 942 9.21 55.42 -40.83
N ARG A 943 7.93 55.75 -40.60
CA ARG A 943 7.42 57.14 -40.60
C ARG A 943 6.51 57.40 -39.41
N LEU A 944 6.83 58.45 -38.64
CA LEU A 944 5.99 58.92 -37.54
C LEU A 944 6.17 60.43 -37.37
N LYS A 945 5.07 61.18 -37.31
CA LYS A 945 5.05 62.65 -37.04
C LYS A 945 6.03 63.48 -37.90
N GLY A 946 6.23 63.10 -39.17
CA GLY A 946 7.12 63.81 -40.11
C GLY A 946 8.56 63.30 -40.15
N GLY A 947 8.98 62.51 -39.15
CA GLY A 947 10.26 61.82 -39.15
C GLY A 947 10.27 60.58 -40.05
N GLU A 948 11.40 60.32 -40.69
CA GLU A 948 11.60 59.17 -41.58
C GLU A 948 12.93 58.46 -41.28
N VAL A 949 12.91 57.15 -41.07
CA VAL A 949 14.10 56.33 -40.77
C VAL A 949 14.05 55.01 -41.55
N HIS A 950 15.16 54.56 -42.14
CA HIS A 950 15.19 53.25 -42.82
C HIS A 950 14.91 52.09 -41.86
N ARG A 951 14.00 51.17 -42.20
CA ARG A 951 13.67 50.01 -41.35
C ARG A 951 14.80 48.99 -41.26
N SER A 952 15.47 48.69 -42.37
CA SER A 952 16.70 47.90 -42.36
C SER A 952 17.83 48.72 -41.76
N ARG A 953 18.38 48.25 -40.64
CA ARG A 953 19.38 49.00 -39.87
C ARG A 953 20.80 48.64 -40.28
N THR A 954 20.99 47.45 -40.82
CA THR A 954 22.28 46.89 -41.25
C THR A 954 22.47 46.90 -42.77
N GLY A 955 21.51 47.43 -43.53
CA GLY A 955 21.59 47.61 -44.97
C GLY A 955 21.27 46.37 -45.81
N GLN A 956 20.89 45.24 -45.20
CA GLN A 956 20.40 44.09 -45.97
C GLN A 956 18.97 44.32 -46.47
N ALA A 957 18.62 43.64 -47.57
CA ALA A 957 17.25 43.67 -48.08
C ALA A 957 16.30 42.95 -47.12
N ALA A 958 15.08 43.48 -47.01
CA ALA A 958 14.04 42.91 -46.15
C ALA A 958 13.76 41.41 -46.40
N ALA A 959 13.80 40.99 -47.67
CA ALA A 959 13.59 39.60 -48.06
C ALA A 959 14.69 38.67 -47.52
N ASP A 960 15.94 39.15 -47.46
CA ASP A 960 17.07 38.36 -46.95
C ASP A 960 16.97 38.19 -45.44
N ILE A 961 16.58 39.25 -44.72
CA ILE A 961 16.34 39.20 -43.27
C ILE A 961 15.19 38.23 -42.96
N ALA A 962 14.08 38.29 -43.72
CA ALA A 962 12.94 37.37 -43.57
C ALA A 962 13.36 35.91 -43.76
N LYS A 963 14.13 35.65 -44.83
CA LYS A 963 14.63 34.30 -45.17
C LYS A 963 15.59 33.77 -44.11
N ALA A 964 16.52 34.61 -43.65
CA ALA A 964 17.47 34.27 -42.60
C ALA A 964 16.74 33.98 -41.27
N PHE A 965 15.78 34.83 -40.88
CA PHE A 965 14.95 34.61 -39.68
C PHE A 965 14.23 33.26 -39.75
N LYS A 966 13.56 32.97 -40.88
CA LYS A 966 12.84 31.70 -41.10
C LYS A 966 13.79 30.49 -40.99
N SER A 967 14.97 30.58 -41.60
CA SER A 967 15.97 29.51 -41.56
C SER A 967 16.53 29.28 -40.15
N VAL A 968 16.91 30.35 -39.44
CA VAL A 968 17.47 30.26 -38.09
C VAL A 968 16.42 29.77 -37.11
N ARG A 969 15.20 30.32 -37.15
CA ARG A 969 14.08 29.88 -36.32
C ARG A 969 13.75 28.40 -36.51
N GLY A 970 13.78 27.91 -37.75
CA GLY A 970 13.51 26.51 -38.09
C GLY A 970 14.59 25.54 -37.64
N ASN A 971 15.76 26.02 -37.21
CA ASN A 971 16.85 25.17 -36.75
C ASN A 971 16.67 24.82 -35.25
N PRO A 972 16.57 23.52 -34.88
CA PRO A 972 16.45 23.10 -33.48
C PRO A 972 17.63 23.50 -32.58
N SER A 973 18.82 23.72 -33.15
CA SER A 973 20.01 24.15 -32.41
C SER A 973 20.12 25.68 -32.29
N ALA A 974 19.24 26.44 -32.95
CA ALA A 974 19.27 27.89 -32.87
C ALA A 974 18.66 28.39 -31.56
N ARG A 975 19.27 29.43 -31.03
CA ARG A 975 18.78 30.16 -29.87
C ARG A 975 17.69 31.13 -30.30
N ARG A 976 16.49 30.94 -29.76
CA ARG A 976 15.30 31.74 -30.04
C ARG A 976 14.95 32.52 -28.78
N THR A 977 14.99 33.83 -28.84
CA THR A 977 14.86 34.68 -27.64
C THR A 977 13.91 35.84 -27.89
N PHE A 978 13.10 36.18 -26.90
CA PHE A 978 12.32 37.42 -26.85
C PHE A 978 12.95 38.37 -25.84
N TRP A 979 13.21 39.62 -26.25
CA TRP A 979 13.81 40.64 -25.38
C TRP A 979 12.75 41.66 -25.00
N MET A 980 12.66 41.99 -23.71
CA MET A 980 11.92 43.15 -23.20
C MET A 980 12.95 44.22 -22.88
N VAL A 981 12.96 45.32 -23.62
CA VAL A 981 13.89 46.44 -23.39
C VAL A 981 13.10 47.59 -22.76
N LEU A 982 13.35 47.87 -21.50
CA LEU A 982 12.54 48.73 -20.65
C LEU A 982 13.35 49.96 -20.23
N GLY A 983 12.98 51.13 -20.74
CA GLY A 983 13.65 52.40 -20.46
C GLY A 983 12.90 53.31 -19.49
N GLY A 984 13.62 54.26 -18.88
CA GLY A 984 13.02 55.28 -18.01
C GLY A 984 12.40 54.70 -16.74
N GLY A 985 11.14 55.06 -16.47
CA GLY A 985 10.41 54.72 -15.24
C GLY A 985 9.69 53.37 -15.21
N VAL A 986 9.97 52.46 -16.15
CA VAL A 986 9.19 51.21 -16.30
C VAL A 986 9.57 50.15 -15.25
N LEU A 987 10.86 49.81 -15.13
CA LEU A 987 11.35 48.78 -14.21
C LEU A 987 12.79 49.09 -13.79
N SER A 988 13.14 48.92 -12.51
CA SER A 988 14.53 48.90 -12.02
C SER A 988 14.84 47.53 -11.41
N ARG A 989 15.97 46.95 -11.80
CA ARG A 989 16.41 45.66 -11.26
C ARG A 989 16.59 45.73 -9.75
N ASP A 990 17.29 46.73 -9.26
CA ASP A 990 17.54 46.97 -7.85
C ASP A 990 16.26 47.19 -7.05
N ALA A 991 15.28 47.91 -7.61
CA ALA A 991 13.98 48.10 -6.98
C ALA A 991 13.22 46.77 -6.82
N VAL A 992 13.25 45.90 -7.84
CA VAL A 992 12.63 44.56 -7.78
C VAL A 992 13.29 43.68 -6.74
N LEU A 993 14.63 43.62 -6.72
CA LEU A 993 15.37 42.81 -5.76
C LEU A 993 15.13 43.26 -4.31
N ARG A 994 15.10 44.58 -4.06
CA ARG A 994 14.70 45.12 -2.75
C ARG A 994 13.26 44.78 -2.40
N GLY A 995 12.35 44.81 -3.37
CA GLY A 995 10.94 44.44 -3.18
C GLY A 995 10.78 42.98 -2.76
N PHE A 996 11.50 42.05 -3.39
CA PHE A 996 11.48 40.62 -3.03
C PHE A 996 12.03 40.35 -1.63
N ALA A 997 12.98 41.15 -1.15
CA ALA A 997 13.57 41.01 0.18
C ALA A 997 12.69 41.57 1.32
N ARG A 998 11.64 42.36 1.04
CA ARG A 998 10.79 42.96 2.08
C ARG A 998 9.82 41.96 2.71
N LYS A 999 9.54 42.13 4.01
CA LYS A 999 8.50 41.40 4.75
C LYS A 999 7.61 42.39 5.54
N PRO A 1000 6.27 42.37 5.35
CA PRO A 1000 5.52 41.62 4.34
C PRO A 1000 5.83 42.12 2.91
N ILE A 1001 5.61 41.25 1.91
CA ILE A 1001 5.80 41.61 0.50
C ILE A 1001 4.70 42.60 0.09
N GLU A 1002 5.08 43.66 -0.61
CA GLU A 1002 4.12 44.65 -1.10
C GLU A 1002 3.24 44.06 -2.21
N PRO A 1003 1.91 44.32 -2.22
CA PRO A 1003 0.99 43.69 -3.17
C PRO A 1003 1.38 43.85 -4.65
N HIS A 1004 1.90 45.02 -5.03
CA HIS A 1004 2.29 45.30 -6.41
C HIS A 1004 3.57 44.54 -6.85
N VAL A 1005 4.47 44.24 -5.90
CA VAL A 1005 5.68 43.41 -6.14
C VAL A 1005 5.27 41.95 -6.35
N LEU A 1006 4.28 41.47 -5.58
CA LEU A 1006 3.73 40.14 -5.77
C LEU A 1006 3.03 40.00 -7.14
N GLN A 1007 2.26 41.00 -7.56
CA GLN A 1007 1.66 41.05 -8.89
C GLN A 1007 2.73 41.03 -10.00
N LEU A 1008 3.81 41.80 -9.85
CA LEU A 1008 4.93 41.81 -10.79
C LEU A 1008 5.56 40.42 -10.92
N TYR A 1009 5.84 39.76 -9.78
CA TYR A 1009 6.39 38.41 -9.75
C TYR A 1009 5.51 37.43 -10.55
N HIS A 1010 4.20 37.41 -10.29
CA HIS A 1010 3.28 36.50 -10.98
C HIS A 1010 3.18 36.79 -12.49
N LEU A 1011 3.18 38.07 -12.88
CA LEU A 1011 3.13 38.47 -14.28
C LEU A 1011 4.38 37.97 -15.03
N LEU A 1012 5.57 38.25 -14.50
CA LEU A 1012 6.83 37.83 -15.11
C LEU A 1012 6.99 36.31 -15.15
N LEU A 1013 6.58 35.61 -14.08
CA LEU A 1013 6.61 34.15 -14.03
C LEU A 1013 5.70 33.52 -15.09
N SER A 1014 4.49 34.07 -15.27
CA SER A 1014 3.53 33.61 -16.29
C SER A 1014 4.07 33.83 -17.71
N THR A 1015 4.64 35.01 -17.98
CA THR A 1015 5.26 35.31 -19.27
C THR A 1015 6.44 34.38 -19.56
N TYR A 1016 7.30 34.14 -18.56
CA TYR A 1016 8.44 33.24 -18.72
C TYR A 1016 8.01 31.78 -18.94
N ALA A 1017 7.04 31.29 -18.17
CA ALA A 1017 6.48 29.95 -18.34
C ALA A 1017 5.90 29.75 -19.76
N SER A 1018 5.24 30.78 -20.29
CA SER A 1018 4.71 30.77 -21.67
C SER A 1018 5.85 30.67 -22.71
N CYS A 1019 6.92 31.45 -22.54
CA CYS A 1019 8.09 31.38 -23.43
C CYS A 1019 8.74 29.99 -23.42
N GLN A 1020 8.97 29.44 -22.21
CA GLN A 1020 9.55 28.11 -22.01
C GLN A 1020 8.71 27.00 -22.65
N SER A 1021 7.37 27.12 -22.61
CA SER A 1021 6.46 26.10 -23.18
C SER A 1021 6.63 25.88 -24.69
N VAL A 1022 7.20 26.85 -25.41
CA VAL A 1022 7.47 26.78 -26.86
C VAL A 1022 8.97 26.79 -27.20
N GLY A 1023 9.83 26.63 -26.20
CA GLY A 1023 11.29 26.60 -26.35
C GLY A 1023 11.89 27.96 -26.75
N VAL A 1024 11.29 29.06 -26.27
CA VAL A 1024 11.78 30.43 -26.45
C VAL A 1024 12.32 30.95 -25.11
N GLU A 1025 13.49 31.58 -25.14
CA GLU A 1025 14.08 32.24 -23.96
C GLU A 1025 13.55 33.67 -23.82
N LEU A 1026 13.47 34.18 -22.59
CA LEU A 1026 13.09 35.56 -22.29
C LEU A 1026 14.29 36.28 -21.68
N ARG A 1027 14.58 37.50 -22.15
CA ARG A 1027 15.52 38.43 -21.50
C ARG A 1027 14.80 39.73 -21.15
N ILE A 1028 14.98 40.24 -19.94
CA ILE A 1028 14.39 41.49 -19.49
C ILE A 1028 15.53 42.46 -19.19
N LEU A 1029 15.66 43.49 -20.03
CA LEU A 1029 16.72 44.49 -19.99
C LEU A 1029 16.10 45.78 -19.45
N CYS A 1030 16.53 46.25 -18.29
CA CYS A 1030 15.94 47.44 -17.66
C CYS A 1030 16.99 48.35 -17.03
N ALA A 1031 16.54 49.45 -16.41
CA ALA A 1031 17.41 50.29 -15.60
C ALA A 1031 17.97 49.50 -14.40
N GLU A 1032 19.18 49.85 -13.98
CA GLU A 1032 19.84 49.24 -12.82
C GLU A 1032 19.01 49.33 -11.54
#